data_AF-A0A165LJ34-F1
#
_entry.id   AF-A0A165LJ34-F1
#
_cell.length_a   1.000
_cell.length_b   1.000
_cell.length_c   1.000
_cell.angle_alpha   90.00
_cell.angle_beta   90.00
_cell.angle_gamma   90.00
#
_symmetry.space_group_name_H-M   'P 1'
#
loop_
_entity.id
_entity.type
_entity.pdbx_description
1 polymer ?
#
loop_
_entity_poly.entity_id
_entity_poly.type
_entity_poly.pdbx_seq_one_letter_code
_entity_poly.pdbx_strand_id
1 'polypeptide(L)'
;MESLIRPSRPQPPATTGTYDQMQQQQLNQSAESHNAEFLPQLDEAFTFFEDNNDIISDAFGALSALTTSELANQSPGVLLAAAEKIVGALDCIQQIHPAIAIAVGTFHALLKLEMKRRENDQRVAALIVQASSAMAELLQLRNLQDSEVLALDGSNIAGPLQSCLTRLVNLIKDCGNTADKYYKSRTIARYLKAGQWEEKFVAFAQDFAAIKQDVQTAVLAHSALHIEHTVAQLAHVQLRLDNILDLLRTKTAAEQYFANEIRRCGGLAACLHDDATIRAVIREFSGDRRSTSTREFRALLAESRMSLESQLADNRPLFELELESVTNSLTLAITTRVEEIALGSEDRIIRALRDRGEGPHQKIKDPHIRYVWRQMGFALSVKTTYFIPALCEHIFDQYRNHPGRFPRRLLATKPFERSSSPAFSALSGSLTDSSFDDDHPPPVSLSDEWCLLYLNVFSFPSLKDAFDEDANGLVSARDINSFSRSTGVMRDWTLPQQLAYASAGFSIEMQRYRDMILALLREIMNFGLEVLPENRGLVCAYLDTDAILLVRKICFGIKDVIIPGGIQLVNLVEQRIAAHQSRYTSRLERCAYEIPSAQFVDHVLNNGRVEEYLLPLTYTLLLRHAEVVKLSKRIVLDSRELETAASSLQNVLRALQDRIERLGESFKQRGDEPVKRFETFANGLYSLVVDSNAKMDEVAYWESHTQDAVDMGILLQNLRPEQLRYPPPDPLWDIYGRPHFAESPLSIPGPGSQLLGSSDSEFSDATWWPDASPNHGS
;
A
#
# COMPACT_ATOMS: atom_id res chain seq x y z
N MET A 1 -28.39 96.13 6.87
CA MET A 1 -28.54 95.11 7.92
C MET A 1 -27.40 94.13 7.80
N GLU A 2 -26.99 93.59 8.94
CA GLU A 2 -25.76 92.88 9.27
C GLU A 2 -25.47 91.55 8.55
N SER A 3 -24.21 91.11 8.74
CA SER A 3 -23.73 89.72 8.99
C SER A 3 -23.22 88.84 7.82
N LEU A 4 -21.88 88.69 7.77
CA LEU A 4 -21.07 87.44 7.93
C LEU A 4 -21.52 86.17 7.15
N ILE A 5 -20.75 85.39 6.37
CA ILE A 5 -19.31 85.07 6.25
C ILE A 5 -18.99 84.43 4.86
N ARG A 6 -17.78 84.78 4.37
CA ARG A 6 -16.82 84.25 3.35
C ARG A 6 -16.71 82.70 3.13
N PRO A 7 -15.83 82.18 2.23
CA PRO A 7 -15.30 82.73 0.95
C PRO A 7 -15.09 81.69 -0.19
N SER A 8 -14.78 82.23 -1.37
CA SER A 8 -14.45 81.61 -2.64
C SER A 8 -13.02 81.02 -2.74
N ARG A 9 -12.89 79.97 -3.57
CA ARG A 9 -11.69 79.27 -4.06
C ARG A 9 -10.57 80.16 -4.61
N PRO A 10 -9.30 79.72 -4.43
CA PRO A 10 -8.25 79.87 -5.44
C PRO A 10 -7.67 78.50 -5.91
N GLN A 11 -7.18 78.47 -7.15
CA GLN A 11 -6.44 77.34 -7.77
C GLN A 11 -5.13 77.01 -7.01
N PRO A 12 -4.68 75.74 -6.98
CA PRO A 12 -3.35 75.38 -6.50
C PRO A 12 -2.34 75.11 -7.65
N PRO A 13 -1.02 75.15 -7.34
CA PRO A 13 0.07 75.21 -8.31
C PRO A 13 0.68 73.84 -8.67
N ALA A 14 1.54 73.86 -9.69
CA ALA A 14 2.26 72.74 -10.27
C ALA A 14 3.32 72.11 -9.35
N THR A 15 3.03 70.93 -8.78
CA THR A 15 4.02 70.01 -8.14
C THR A 15 3.58 68.53 -8.20
N THR A 16 3.03 68.06 -9.32
CA THR A 16 2.60 66.64 -9.46
C THR A 16 3.56 65.75 -10.27
N GLY A 17 4.58 66.32 -10.94
CA GLY A 17 5.43 65.54 -11.85
C GLY A 17 6.44 64.59 -11.18
N THR A 18 6.92 64.89 -9.97
CA THR A 18 8.05 64.17 -9.35
C THR A 18 7.63 62.95 -8.53
N TYR A 19 6.42 62.96 -7.95
CA TYR A 19 5.95 61.85 -7.10
C TYR A 19 5.43 60.68 -7.94
N ASP A 20 4.70 60.95 -9.03
CA ASP A 20 4.26 59.95 -9.99
C ASP A 20 5.45 59.31 -10.73
N GLN A 21 6.50 60.09 -11.05
CA GLN A 21 7.72 59.56 -11.65
C GLN A 21 8.49 58.63 -10.71
N MET A 22 8.56 58.94 -9.40
CA MET A 22 9.20 58.05 -8.43
C MET A 22 8.41 56.75 -8.21
N GLN A 23 7.07 56.82 -8.19
CA GLN A 23 6.24 55.61 -8.10
C GLN A 23 6.32 54.75 -9.36
N GLN A 24 6.33 55.34 -10.55
CA GLN A 24 6.55 54.61 -11.79
C GLN A 24 7.96 54.00 -11.87
N GLN A 25 8.97 54.70 -11.34
CA GLN A 25 10.33 54.18 -11.33
C GLN A 25 10.51 53.03 -10.33
N GLN A 26 9.81 53.05 -9.19
CA GLN A 26 9.75 51.93 -8.25
C GLN A 26 8.95 50.74 -8.80
N LEU A 27 7.84 50.98 -9.50
CA LEU A 27 7.11 49.90 -10.18
C LEU A 27 7.94 49.27 -11.30
N ASN A 28 8.64 50.08 -12.10
CA ASN A 28 9.51 49.58 -13.17
C ASN A 28 10.72 48.82 -12.61
N GLN A 29 11.33 49.27 -11.51
CA GLN A 29 12.42 48.55 -10.85
C GLN A 29 11.94 47.23 -10.22
N SER A 30 10.74 47.20 -9.65
CA SER A 30 10.13 45.96 -9.14
C SER A 30 9.76 44.98 -10.27
N ALA A 31 9.31 45.49 -11.42
CA ALA A 31 9.03 44.69 -12.60
C ALA A 31 10.32 44.19 -13.28
N GLU A 32 11.39 45.00 -13.29
CA GLU A 32 12.70 44.61 -13.79
C GLU A 32 13.39 43.59 -12.87
N SER A 33 13.26 43.71 -11.55
CA SER A 33 13.78 42.70 -10.61
C SER A 33 13.01 41.38 -10.70
N HIS A 34 11.67 41.44 -10.85
CA HIS A 34 10.85 40.26 -11.14
C HIS A 34 11.28 39.63 -12.47
N ASN A 35 11.38 40.38 -13.56
CA ASN A 35 11.82 39.85 -14.85
C ASN A 35 13.25 39.27 -14.81
N ALA A 36 14.14 39.82 -13.99
CA ALA A 36 15.53 39.33 -13.85
C ALA A 36 15.65 38.00 -13.09
N GLU A 37 14.75 37.71 -12.12
CA GLU A 37 14.65 36.39 -11.48
C GLU A 37 13.88 35.37 -12.32
N PHE A 38 12.97 35.82 -13.20
CA PHE A 38 12.01 34.97 -13.91
C PHE A 38 12.54 34.43 -15.25
N LEU A 39 13.35 35.21 -15.98
CA LEU A 39 13.93 34.78 -17.27
C LEU A 39 14.87 33.56 -17.18
N PRO A 40 15.71 33.40 -16.13
CA PRO A 40 16.52 32.19 -15.96
C PRO A 40 15.69 30.93 -15.70
N GLN A 41 14.62 31.04 -14.90
CA GLN A 41 13.71 29.92 -14.60
C GLN A 41 12.89 29.50 -15.82
N LEU A 42 12.56 30.45 -16.71
CA LEU A 42 11.98 30.18 -18.03
C LEU A 42 12.94 29.33 -18.89
N ASP A 43 14.20 29.73 -18.97
CA ASP A 43 15.21 29.03 -19.79
C ASP A 43 15.49 27.62 -19.23
N GLU A 44 15.55 27.45 -17.91
CA GLU A 44 15.69 26.14 -17.25
C GLU A 44 14.47 25.21 -17.49
N ALA A 45 13.24 25.73 -17.42
CA ALA A 45 12.05 24.93 -17.69
C ALA A 45 11.93 24.54 -19.18
N PHE A 46 12.22 25.47 -20.09
CA PHE A 46 12.23 25.18 -21.53
C PHE A 46 13.33 24.18 -21.90
N THR A 47 14.55 24.33 -21.39
CA THR A 47 15.63 23.35 -21.60
C THR A 47 15.30 21.98 -21.03
N PHE A 48 14.70 21.90 -19.84
CA PHE A 48 14.20 20.64 -19.28
C PHE A 48 13.18 19.96 -20.20
N PHE A 49 12.27 20.73 -20.81
CA PHE A 49 11.27 20.18 -21.73
C PHE A 49 11.83 19.81 -23.11
N GLU A 50 12.85 20.51 -23.60
CA GLU A 50 13.58 20.12 -24.81
C GLU A 50 14.32 18.79 -24.59
N ASP A 51 14.99 18.61 -23.45
CA ASP A 51 15.70 17.39 -23.07
C ASP A 51 14.76 16.17 -22.92
N ASN A 52 13.49 16.40 -22.57
CA ASN A 52 12.47 15.35 -22.39
C ASN A 52 11.46 15.27 -23.55
N ASN A 53 11.69 15.97 -24.67
CA ASN A 53 10.73 16.05 -25.78
C ASN A 53 10.48 14.69 -26.45
N ASP A 54 11.48 13.81 -26.48
CA ASP A 54 11.34 12.45 -27.00
C ASP A 54 10.31 11.62 -26.21
N ILE A 55 10.29 11.74 -24.88
CA ILE A 55 9.35 11.03 -24.00
C ILE A 55 7.91 11.50 -24.28
N ILE A 56 7.73 12.81 -24.46
CA ILE A 56 6.43 13.43 -24.72
C ILE A 56 5.93 13.02 -26.13
N SER A 57 6.81 13.09 -27.14
CA SER A 57 6.50 12.67 -28.52
C SER A 57 6.15 11.18 -28.60
N ASP A 58 6.90 10.33 -27.90
CA ASP A 58 6.62 8.89 -27.81
C ASP A 58 5.26 8.58 -27.19
N ALA A 59 4.86 9.36 -26.18
CA ALA A 59 3.57 9.22 -25.53
C ALA A 59 2.41 9.60 -26.46
N PHE A 60 2.52 10.72 -27.20
CA PHE A 60 1.56 11.11 -28.24
C PHE A 60 1.49 10.10 -29.39
N GLY A 61 2.65 9.58 -29.83
CA GLY A 61 2.73 8.55 -30.86
C GLY A 61 2.01 7.27 -30.44
N ALA A 62 2.16 6.85 -29.18
CA ALA A 62 1.50 5.66 -28.64
C ALA A 62 -0.04 5.79 -28.63
N LEU A 63 -0.58 6.92 -28.16
CA LEU A 63 -2.02 7.17 -28.22
C LEU A 63 -2.54 7.32 -29.65
N SER A 64 -1.78 7.97 -30.54
CA SER A 64 -2.15 8.14 -31.94
C SER A 64 -2.25 6.80 -32.68
N ALA A 65 -1.35 5.85 -32.39
CA ALA A 65 -1.43 4.49 -32.94
C ALA A 65 -2.76 3.78 -32.58
N LEU A 66 -3.28 4.03 -31.37
CA LEU A 66 -4.57 3.48 -30.94
C LEU A 66 -5.77 4.11 -31.66
N THR A 67 -5.67 5.37 -32.12
CA THR A 67 -6.74 6.01 -32.92
C THR A 67 -6.90 5.36 -34.29
N THR A 68 -5.80 4.85 -34.86
CA THR A 68 -5.76 4.27 -36.21
C THR A 68 -6.10 2.78 -36.24
N SER A 69 -6.06 2.11 -35.09
CA SER A 69 -6.30 0.67 -34.98
C SER A 69 -7.67 0.35 -34.39
N GLU A 70 -8.24 -0.80 -34.73
CA GLU A 70 -9.46 -1.29 -34.07
C GLU A 70 -9.13 -1.71 -32.63
N LEU A 71 -9.60 -0.94 -31.64
CA LEU A 71 -9.39 -1.22 -30.21
C LEU A 71 -9.82 -2.65 -29.82
N ALA A 72 -10.84 -3.20 -30.49
CA ALA A 72 -11.33 -4.55 -30.28
C ALA A 72 -10.27 -5.65 -30.58
N ASN A 73 -9.32 -5.37 -31.47
CA ASN A 73 -8.26 -6.32 -31.83
C ASN A 73 -6.99 -6.16 -30.99
N GLN A 74 -6.91 -5.13 -30.15
CA GLN A 74 -5.75 -4.88 -29.29
C GLN A 74 -5.87 -5.65 -27.98
N SER A 75 -4.77 -6.22 -27.53
CA SER A 75 -4.73 -6.86 -26.21
C SER A 75 -4.75 -5.80 -25.10
N PRO A 76 -5.29 -6.12 -23.91
CA PRO A 76 -5.29 -5.20 -22.78
C PRO A 76 -3.88 -4.69 -22.42
N GLY A 77 -2.84 -5.53 -22.59
CA GLY A 77 -1.45 -5.14 -22.33
C GLY A 77 -0.95 -4.03 -23.24
N VAL A 78 -1.34 -4.01 -24.52
CA VAL A 78 -0.96 -2.94 -25.47
C VAL A 78 -1.66 -1.62 -25.10
N LEU A 79 -2.93 -1.70 -24.71
CA LEU A 79 -3.70 -0.54 -24.24
C LEU A 79 -3.07 0.10 -22.99
N LEU A 80 -2.71 -0.73 -22.00
CA LEU A 80 -2.09 -0.26 -20.75
C LEU A 80 -0.67 0.27 -20.97
N ALA A 81 0.11 -0.32 -21.88
CA ALA A 81 1.46 0.18 -22.21
C ALA A 81 1.42 1.59 -22.86
N ALA A 82 0.38 1.90 -23.64
CA ALA A 82 0.19 3.26 -24.16
C ALA A 82 -0.13 4.25 -23.05
N ALA A 83 -0.96 3.86 -22.08
CA ALA A 83 -1.27 4.66 -20.90
C ALA A 83 -0.03 4.91 -20.02
N GLU A 84 0.86 3.92 -19.88
CA GLU A 84 2.10 4.03 -19.10
C GLU A 84 3.06 5.07 -19.68
N LYS A 85 3.18 5.15 -21.01
CA LYS A 85 3.98 6.20 -21.67
C LYS A 85 3.45 7.60 -21.38
N ILE A 86 2.13 7.77 -21.33
CA ILE A 86 1.50 9.06 -20.99
C ILE A 86 1.80 9.46 -19.56
N VAL A 87 1.74 8.51 -18.62
CA VAL A 87 2.14 8.77 -17.23
C VAL A 87 3.61 9.19 -17.15
N GLY A 88 4.50 8.55 -17.89
CA GLY A 88 5.91 8.94 -17.95
C GLY A 88 6.10 10.39 -18.43
N ALA A 89 5.35 10.83 -19.45
CA ALA A 89 5.37 12.21 -19.92
C ALA A 89 4.77 13.20 -18.90
N LEU A 90 3.69 12.81 -18.21
CA LEU A 90 3.06 13.62 -17.16
C LEU A 90 3.94 13.74 -15.90
N ASP A 91 4.73 12.71 -15.59
CA ASP A 91 5.70 12.73 -14.50
C ASP A 91 6.78 13.80 -14.71
N CYS A 92 7.11 14.15 -15.96
CA CYS A 92 7.98 15.29 -16.29
C CYS A 92 7.27 16.63 -16.02
N ILE A 93 5.99 16.74 -16.39
CA ILE A 93 5.24 18.01 -16.28
C ILE A 93 4.87 18.35 -14.84
N GLN A 94 4.50 17.36 -14.02
CA GLN A 94 4.17 17.61 -12.61
C GLN A 94 5.36 18.12 -11.78
N GLN A 95 6.60 17.95 -12.26
CA GLN A 95 7.80 18.51 -11.61
C GLN A 95 7.87 20.03 -11.75
N ILE A 96 7.33 20.56 -12.85
CA ILE A 96 7.29 22.00 -13.14
C ILE A 96 5.95 22.62 -12.71
N HIS A 97 4.86 21.85 -12.79
CA HIS A 97 3.51 22.26 -12.38
C HIS A 97 2.98 21.38 -11.22
N PRO A 98 3.28 21.70 -9.96
CA PRO A 98 2.78 20.93 -8.81
C PRO A 98 1.24 20.85 -8.72
N ALA A 99 0.53 21.80 -9.34
CA ALA A 99 -0.95 21.82 -9.34
C ALA A 99 -1.58 20.55 -9.93
N ILE A 100 -0.91 19.89 -10.90
CA ILE A 100 -1.41 18.64 -11.50
C ILE A 100 -0.95 17.38 -10.76
N ALA A 101 -0.03 17.47 -9.80
CA ALA A 101 0.62 16.32 -9.16
C ALA A 101 -0.38 15.37 -8.49
N ILE A 102 -1.45 15.89 -7.90
CA ILE A 102 -2.51 15.07 -7.29
C ILE A 102 -3.24 14.23 -8.35
N ALA A 103 -3.55 14.84 -9.51
CA ALA A 103 -4.23 14.16 -10.60
C ALA A 103 -3.33 13.11 -11.26
N VAL A 104 -2.08 13.47 -11.54
CA VAL A 104 -1.07 12.56 -12.11
C VAL A 104 -0.78 11.40 -11.16
N GLY A 105 -0.55 11.67 -9.88
CA GLY A 105 -0.32 10.65 -8.86
C GLY A 105 -1.49 9.68 -8.70
N THR A 106 -2.72 10.18 -8.66
CA THR A 106 -3.93 9.34 -8.58
C THR A 106 -4.08 8.46 -9.83
N PHE A 107 -3.85 9.02 -11.01
CA PHE A 107 -3.93 8.27 -12.28
C PHE A 107 -2.82 7.21 -12.40
N HIS A 108 -1.59 7.57 -12.04
CA HIS A 108 -0.44 6.67 -12.00
C HIS A 108 -0.70 5.49 -11.05
N ALA A 109 -1.23 5.77 -9.86
CA ALA A 109 -1.60 4.73 -8.90
C ALA A 109 -2.66 3.77 -9.47
N LEU A 110 -3.72 4.30 -10.10
CA LEU A 110 -4.75 3.48 -10.75
C LEU A 110 -4.16 2.59 -11.85
N LEU A 111 -3.31 3.15 -12.72
CA LEU A 111 -2.68 2.41 -13.80
C LEU A 111 -1.79 1.28 -13.26
N LYS A 112 -1.01 1.55 -12.20
CA LYS A 112 -0.19 0.51 -11.56
C LYS A 112 -1.01 -0.61 -10.95
N LEU A 113 -2.16 -0.28 -10.35
CA LEU A 113 -3.08 -1.30 -9.84
C LEU A 113 -3.61 -2.17 -10.98
N GLU A 114 -4.00 -1.58 -12.13
CA GLU A 114 -4.48 -2.35 -13.27
C GLU A 114 -3.39 -3.22 -13.89
N MET A 115 -2.19 -2.69 -14.12
CA MET A 115 -1.09 -3.46 -14.73
C MET A 115 -0.67 -4.69 -13.91
N LYS A 116 -0.89 -4.66 -12.59
CA LYS A 116 -0.60 -5.79 -11.69
C LYS A 116 -1.71 -6.84 -11.65
N ARG A 117 -2.86 -6.62 -12.30
CA ARG A 117 -3.94 -7.61 -12.31
C ARG A 117 -3.57 -8.81 -13.19
N ARG A 118 -3.88 -10.02 -12.72
CA ARG A 118 -3.55 -11.28 -13.41
C ARG A 118 -4.40 -11.50 -14.67
N GLU A 119 -5.65 -11.03 -14.65
CA GLU A 119 -6.59 -11.09 -15.76
C GLU A 119 -7.10 -9.68 -16.05
N ASN A 120 -6.52 -9.01 -17.05
CA ASN A 120 -6.96 -7.68 -17.48
C ASN A 120 -8.17 -7.82 -18.41
N ASP A 121 -9.24 -7.10 -18.10
CA ASP A 121 -10.44 -6.97 -18.91
C ASP A 121 -10.25 -5.86 -19.95
N GLN A 122 -10.54 -6.18 -21.21
CA GLN A 122 -10.37 -5.26 -22.33
C GLN A 122 -11.26 -4.01 -22.21
N ARG A 123 -12.45 -4.13 -21.58
CA ARG A 123 -13.34 -2.99 -21.33
C ARG A 123 -12.73 -2.01 -20.34
N VAL A 124 -12.14 -2.52 -19.25
CA VAL A 124 -11.47 -1.69 -18.23
C VAL A 124 -10.22 -1.03 -18.82
N ALA A 125 -9.42 -1.77 -19.58
CA ALA A 125 -8.25 -1.20 -20.27
C ALA A 125 -8.64 -0.08 -21.25
N ALA A 126 -9.77 -0.21 -21.96
CA ALA A 126 -10.28 0.84 -22.82
C ALA A 126 -10.73 2.11 -22.07
N LEU A 127 -11.34 1.95 -20.88
CA LEU A 127 -11.65 3.09 -20.01
C LEU A 127 -10.39 3.80 -19.53
N ILE A 128 -9.33 3.07 -19.19
CA ILE A 128 -8.05 3.64 -18.79
C ILE A 128 -7.41 4.41 -19.95
N VAL A 129 -7.49 3.90 -21.17
CA VAL A 129 -7.03 4.61 -22.38
C VAL A 129 -7.85 5.89 -22.62
N GLN A 130 -9.16 5.85 -22.40
CA GLN A 130 -10.00 7.05 -22.48
C GLN A 130 -9.61 8.10 -21.43
N ALA A 131 -9.35 7.65 -20.19
CA ALA A 131 -8.81 8.50 -19.14
C ALA A 131 -7.41 9.05 -19.50
N SER A 132 -6.53 8.24 -20.10
CA SER A 132 -5.23 8.68 -20.62
C SER A 132 -5.37 9.79 -21.66
N SER A 133 -6.37 9.71 -22.54
CA SER A 133 -6.62 10.78 -23.50
C SER A 133 -7.07 12.08 -22.85
N ALA A 134 -7.81 12.03 -21.74
CA ALA A 134 -8.16 13.22 -20.95
C ALA A 134 -6.94 13.79 -20.23
N MET A 135 -6.12 12.92 -19.62
CA MET A 135 -4.88 13.30 -18.94
C MET A 135 -3.83 13.86 -19.91
N ALA A 136 -3.77 13.37 -21.15
CA ALA A 136 -2.85 13.83 -22.18
C ALA A 136 -3.05 15.30 -22.55
N GLU A 137 -4.25 15.86 -22.34
CA GLU A 137 -4.48 17.29 -22.57
C GLU A 137 -3.64 18.15 -21.62
N LEU A 138 -3.29 17.65 -20.43
CA LEU A 138 -2.39 18.34 -19.49
C LEU A 138 -0.95 18.44 -20.03
N LEU A 139 -0.59 17.66 -21.06
CA LEU A 139 0.73 17.77 -21.69
C LEU A 139 0.95 19.14 -22.35
N GLN A 140 -0.12 19.88 -22.63
CA GLN A 140 -0.07 21.24 -23.17
C GLN A 140 0.46 22.27 -22.17
N LEU A 141 0.44 21.96 -20.87
CA LEU A 141 1.00 22.85 -19.84
C LEU A 141 2.51 23.03 -19.98
N ARG A 142 3.20 22.17 -20.75
CA ARG A 142 4.63 22.29 -21.07
C ARG A 142 5.07 23.68 -21.49
N ASN A 143 4.20 24.43 -22.16
CA ASN A 143 4.52 25.74 -22.72
C ASN A 143 4.05 26.92 -21.86
N LEU A 144 3.58 26.67 -20.63
CA LEU A 144 3.00 27.67 -19.71
C LEU A 144 3.80 27.68 -18.41
N GLN A 145 3.88 28.80 -17.71
CA GLN A 145 4.47 28.88 -16.37
C GLN A 145 3.40 29.11 -15.29
N ASP A 146 3.64 28.56 -14.09
CA ASP A 146 2.80 28.71 -12.88
C ASP A 146 2.86 30.11 -12.24
N SER A 147 3.24 31.16 -12.96
CA SER A 147 3.41 32.50 -12.39
C SER A 147 2.10 33.28 -12.31
N GLU A 148 1.58 33.34 -11.09
CA GLU A 148 0.57 34.27 -10.53
C GLU A 148 -0.61 34.65 -11.43
N VAL A 149 -1.67 33.87 -11.29
CA VAL A 149 -2.97 34.20 -11.87
C VAL A 149 -3.70 35.21 -10.98
N LEU A 150 -3.37 36.49 -11.12
CA LEU A 150 -4.31 37.57 -10.84
C LEU A 150 -4.78 38.15 -12.17
N ALA A 151 -6.04 37.90 -12.51
CA ALA A 151 -6.70 38.65 -13.57
C ALA A 151 -6.78 40.14 -13.21
N LEU A 152 -6.83 41.01 -14.23
CA LEU A 152 -7.01 42.47 -14.11
C LEU A 152 -8.29 42.88 -13.34
N ASP A 153 -9.16 41.94 -13.01
CA ASP A 153 -10.41 42.09 -12.24
C ASP A 153 -10.36 41.49 -10.82
N GLY A 154 -9.23 40.93 -10.38
CA GLY A 154 -9.06 40.33 -9.06
C GLY A 154 -9.64 38.93 -8.89
N SER A 155 -10.00 38.23 -9.99
CA SER A 155 -10.45 36.84 -9.94
C SER A 155 -9.36 35.84 -10.38
N ASN A 156 -9.32 34.69 -9.71
CA ASN A 156 -8.25 33.69 -9.83
C ASN A 156 -8.57 32.67 -10.95
N ILE A 157 -7.99 32.84 -12.14
CA ILE A 157 -8.16 31.93 -13.32
C ILE A 157 -7.48 30.54 -13.07
N ALA A 158 -6.81 30.34 -11.94
CA ALA A 158 -6.42 29.00 -11.48
C ALA A 158 -7.65 28.17 -11.02
N GLY A 159 -8.77 28.82 -10.69
CA GLY A 159 -10.00 28.17 -10.21
C GLY A 159 -10.63 27.18 -11.20
N PRO A 160 -10.86 27.54 -12.48
CA PRO A 160 -11.44 26.64 -13.48
C PRO A 160 -10.62 25.37 -13.75
N LEU A 161 -9.29 25.49 -13.88
CA LEU A 161 -8.41 24.33 -14.09
C LEU A 161 -8.39 23.44 -12.83
N GLN A 162 -8.26 24.02 -11.64
CA GLN A 162 -8.28 23.27 -10.38
C GLN A 162 -9.62 22.54 -10.16
N SER A 163 -10.74 23.17 -10.52
CA SER A 163 -12.06 22.53 -10.46
C SER A 163 -12.16 21.35 -11.43
N CYS A 164 -11.65 21.51 -12.67
CA CYS A 164 -11.59 20.42 -13.64
C CYS A 164 -10.70 19.27 -13.15
N LEU A 165 -9.52 19.55 -12.62
CA LEU A 165 -8.61 18.55 -12.05
C LEU A 165 -9.24 17.80 -10.87
N THR A 166 -9.95 18.49 -9.99
CA THR A 166 -10.64 17.88 -8.85
C THR A 166 -11.74 16.92 -9.32
N ARG A 167 -12.53 17.34 -10.32
CA ARG A 167 -13.56 16.48 -10.92
C ARG A 167 -12.94 15.29 -11.64
N LEU A 168 -11.79 15.47 -12.29
CA LEU A 168 -11.05 14.40 -12.97
C LEU A 168 -10.51 13.37 -11.98
N VAL A 169 -9.93 13.82 -10.88
CA VAL A 169 -9.49 12.95 -9.77
C VAL A 169 -10.66 12.12 -9.24
N ASN A 170 -11.81 12.75 -8.99
CA ASN A 170 -12.99 12.03 -8.50
C ASN A 170 -13.50 11.01 -9.52
N LEU A 171 -13.53 11.37 -10.81
CA LEU A 171 -13.94 10.46 -11.88
C LEU A 171 -12.98 9.25 -12.01
N ILE A 172 -11.67 9.49 -11.89
CA ILE A 172 -10.65 8.43 -11.86
C ILE A 172 -10.87 7.50 -10.66
N LYS A 173 -11.16 8.06 -9.48
CA LYS A 173 -11.46 7.27 -8.26
C LYS A 173 -12.75 6.45 -8.42
N ASP A 174 -13.82 7.03 -8.93
CA ASP A 174 -15.10 6.35 -9.11
C ASP A 174 -15.01 5.25 -10.18
N CYS A 175 -14.31 5.51 -11.29
CA CYS A 175 -14.00 4.51 -12.32
C CYS A 175 -13.13 3.38 -11.75
N GLY A 176 -12.09 3.72 -11.00
CA GLY A 176 -11.19 2.76 -10.35
C GLY A 176 -11.92 1.86 -9.34
N ASN A 177 -12.77 2.43 -8.50
CA ASN A 177 -13.60 1.68 -7.55
C ASN A 177 -14.56 0.72 -8.26
N THR A 178 -15.16 1.18 -9.38
CA THR A 178 -16.06 0.35 -10.20
C THR A 178 -15.30 -0.81 -10.84
N ALA A 179 -14.13 -0.55 -11.43
CA ALA A 179 -13.27 -1.59 -11.99
C ALA A 179 -12.82 -2.59 -10.91
N ASP A 180 -12.37 -2.10 -9.76
CA ASP A 180 -11.97 -2.94 -8.63
C ASP A 180 -13.10 -3.83 -8.10
N LYS A 181 -14.30 -3.27 -7.92
CA LYS A 181 -15.46 -4.07 -7.54
C LYS A 181 -15.84 -5.09 -8.61
N TYR A 182 -15.75 -4.73 -9.89
CA TYR A 182 -16.01 -5.64 -11.00
C TYR A 182 -15.08 -6.87 -10.94
N TYR A 183 -13.77 -6.70 -10.76
CA TYR A 183 -12.85 -7.84 -10.64
C TYR A 183 -13.05 -8.67 -9.37
N LYS A 184 -13.48 -8.05 -8.27
CA LYS A 184 -13.78 -8.75 -7.00
C LYS A 184 -15.13 -9.50 -7.05
N SER A 185 -16.00 -9.16 -7.99
CA SER A 185 -17.32 -9.79 -8.12
C SER A 185 -17.25 -11.19 -8.72
N ARG A 186 -18.08 -12.09 -8.18
CA ARG A 186 -18.17 -13.47 -8.69
C ARG A 186 -18.61 -13.46 -10.14
N THR A 187 -18.05 -14.34 -10.96
CA THR A 187 -18.30 -14.41 -12.41
C THR A 187 -19.80 -14.46 -12.76
N ILE A 188 -20.57 -15.26 -12.03
CA ILE A 188 -22.02 -15.39 -12.24
C ILE A 188 -22.77 -14.11 -11.80
N ALA A 189 -22.36 -13.48 -10.70
CA ALA A 189 -22.94 -12.20 -10.27
C ALA A 189 -22.65 -11.08 -11.28
N ARG A 190 -21.45 -11.07 -11.88
CA ARG A 190 -21.11 -10.18 -13.01
C ARG A 190 -22.04 -10.38 -14.19
N TYR A 191 -22.30 -11.63 -14.59
CA TYR A 191 -23.21 -11.91 -15.71
C TYR A 191 -24.66 -11.54 -15.42
N LEU A 192 -25.16 -11.80 -14.20
CA LEU A 192 -26.50 -11.39 -13.79
C LEU A 192 -26.69 -9.87 -13.87
N LYS A 193 -25.63 -9.11 -13.56
CA LYS A 193 -25.62 -7.63 -13.59
C LYS A 193 -24.95 -7.05 -14.83
N ALA A 194 -24.72 -7.83 -15.88
CA ALA A 194 -23.93 -7.41 -17.04
C ALA A 194 -24.43 -6.09 -17.65
N GLY A 195 -25.75 -5.91 -17.76
CA GLY A 195 -26.33 -4.66 -18.26
C GLY A 195 -26.08 -3.44 -17.35
N GLN A 196 -26.05 -3.63 -16.03
CA GLN A 196 -25.76 -2.54 -15.09
C GLN A 196 -24.27 -2.14 -15.14
N TRP A 197 -23.37 -3.12 -15.28
CA TRP A 197 -21.94 -2.85 -15.50
C TRP A 197 -21.69 -2.13 -16.83
N GLU A 198 -22.34 -2.59 -17.90
CA GLU A 198 -22.29 -1.95 -19.23
C GLU A 198 -22.72 -0.48 -19.16
N GLU A 199 -23.86 -0.19 -18.50
CA GLU A 199 -24.35 1.17 -18.30
C GLU A 199 -23.35 2.06 -17.56
N LYS A 200 -22.75 1.56 -16.46
CA LYS A 200 -21.73 2.30 -15.71
C LYS A 200 -20.47 2.56 -16.54
N PHE A 201 -19.95 1.56 -17.24
CA PHE A 201 -18.76 1.73 -18.08
C PHE A 201 -19.00 2.70 -19.23
N VAL A 202 -20.17 2.65 -19.87
CA VAL A 202 -20.56 3.62 -20.90
C VAL A 202 -20.63 5.04 -20.33
N ALA A 203 -21.22 5.22 -19.15
CA ALA A 203 -21.27 6.51 -18.47
C ALA A 203 -19.86 7.07 -18.22
N PHE A 204 -18.95 6.25 -17.66
CA PHE A 204 -17.55 6.68 -17.44
C PHE A 204 -16.85 7.09 -18.75
N ALA A 205 -17.03 6.33 -19.84
CA ALA A 205 -16.42 6.69 -21.12
C ALA A 205 -16.90 8.07 -21.64
N GLN A 206 -18.19 8.35 -21.46
CA GLN A 206 -18.80 9.64 -21.81
C GLN A 206 -18.31 10.77 -20.89
N ASP A 207 -18.26 10.53 -19.59
CA ASP A 207 -17.77 11.51 -18.61
C ASP A 207 -16.30 11.84 -18.84
N PHE A 208 -15.47 10.86 -19.19
CA PHE A 208 -14.06 11.11 -19.55
C PHE A 208 -13.93 11.90 -20.86
N ALA A 209 -14.83 11.70 -21.83
CA ALA A 209 -14.86 12.51 -23.04
C ALA A 209 -15.26 13.96 -22.75
N ALA A 210 -16.26 14.17 -21.89
CA ALA A 210 -16.71 15.49 -21.48
C ALA A 210 -15.63 16.25 -20.68
N ILE A 211 -15.01 15.59 -19.69
CA ILE A 211 -13.98 16.23 -18.88
C ILE A 211 -12.71 16.53 -19.68
N LYS A 212 -12.39 15.71 -20.70
CA LYS A 212 -11.31 16.01 -21.64
C LYS A 212 -11.55 17.35 -22.34
N GLN A 213 -12.77 17.58 -22.84
CA GLN A 213 -13.13 18.83 -23.49
C GLN A 213 -13.06 20.02 -22.52
N ASP A 214 -13.47 19.81 -21.27
CA ASP A 214 -13.40 20.83 -20.22
C ASP A 214 -11.95 21.16 -19.84
N VAL A 215 -11.08 20.15 -19.70
CA VAL A 215 -9.64 20.33 -19.45
C VAL A 215 -9.00 21.06 -20.63
N GLN A 216 -9.28 20.65 -21.86
CA GLN A 216 -8.79 21.32 -23.06
C GLN A 216 -9.20 22.81 -23.08
N THR A 217 -10.47 23.10 -22.76
CA THR A 217 -10.97 24.48 -22.69
C THR A 217 -10.29 25.28 -21.59
N ALA A 218 -10.10 24.69 -20.40
CA ALA A 218 -9.43 25.33 -19.28
C ALA A 218 -7.94 25.61 -19.57
N VAL A 219 -7.24 24.66 -20.18
CA VAL A 219 -5.83 24.81 -20.58
C VAL A 219 -5.68 25.86 -21.68
N LEU A 220 -6.58 25.89 -22.67
CA LEU A 220 -6.60 26.92 -23.71
C LEU A 220 -6.90 28.31 -23.14
N ALA A 221 -7.85 28.43 -22.20
CA ALA A 221 -8.16 29.67 -21.52
C ALA A 221 -6.97 30.19 -20.69
N HIS A 222 -6.22 29.27 -20.06
CA HIS A 222 -4.98 29.59 -19.36
C HIS A 222 -3.85 30.01 -20.33
N SER A 223 -3.82 29.40 -21.51
CA SER A 223 -2.83 29.68 -22.57
C SER A 223 -3.07 30.99 -23.32
N ALA A 224 -4.32 31.40 -23.50
CA ALA A 224 -4.71 32.58 -24.27
C ALA A 224 -4.18 33.92 -23.69
N LEU A 225 -3.69 33.91 -22.45
CA LEU A 225 -3.05 35.06 -21.80
C LEU A 225 -1.57 35.23 -22.21
N HIS A 226 -0.94 34.20 -22.77
CA HIS A 226 0.42 34.27 -23.33
C HIS A 226 0.36 34.33 -24.86
N ILE A 227 0.81 35.45 -25.40
CA ILE A 227 0.60 35.97 -26.75
C ILE A 227 1.11 35.04 -27.88
N GLU A 228 0.18 34.74 -28.80
CA GLU A 228 0.27 34.59 -30.27
C GLU A 228 1.25 33.61 -30.96
N HIS A 229 2.19 32.91 -30.31
CA HIS A 229 3.16 32.08 -31.05
C HIS A 229 3.06 30.55 -30.91
N THR A 230 2.03 29.99 -30.25
CA THR A 230 1.98 28.56 -29.87
C THR A 230 0.82 27.74 -30.46
N VAL A 231 -0.04 28.33 -31.28
CA VAL A 231 -1.28 27.66 -31.75
C VAL A 231 -1.07 26.69 -32.93
N ALA A 232 0.09 26.70 -33.59
CA ALA A 232 0.25 26.04 -34.90
C ALA A 232 0.74 24.57 -34.89
N GLN A 233 0.98 23.90 -33.76
CA GLN A 233 1.58 22.55 -33.77
C GLN A 233 1.04 21.51 -32.76
N LEU A 234 -0.16 21.68 -32.20
CA LEU A 234 -0.69 20.67 -31.26
C LEU A 234 -1.56 19.63 -31.98
N ALA A 235 -1.00 18.45 -32.23
CA ALA A 235 -1.73 17.28 -32.68
C ALA A 235 -2.61 16.75 -31.54
N HIS A 236 -3.88 17.15 -31.51
CA HIS A 236 -4.85 16.58 -30.57
C HIS A 236 -5.10 15.10 -30.89
N VAL A 237 -4.86 14.23 -29.91
CA VAL A 237 -5.23 12.80 -30.05
C VAL A 237 -6.71 12.67 -29.76
N GLN A 238 -7.53 12.55 -30.81
CA GLN A 238 -8.96 12.31 -30.67
C GLN A 238 -9.27 10.83 -30.84
N LEU A 239 -9.34 10.10 -29.72
CA LEU A 239 -9.91 8.75 -29.71
C LEU A 239 -11.38 8.83 -30.13
N ARG A 240 -11.78 7.94 -31.05
CA ARG A 240 -13.18 7.83 -31.45
C ARG A 240 -13.96 7.20 -30.31
N LEU A 241 -14.74 8.01 -29.61
CA LEU A 241 -15.61 7.56 -28.52
C LEU A 241 -16.50 6.39 -28.99
N ASP A 242 -16.97 6.42 -30.23
CA ASP A 242 -17.79 5.33 -30.81
C ASP A 242 -17.08 3.97 -30.77
N ASN A 243 -15.78 3.90 -31.08
CA ASN A 243 -15.01 2.65 -31.01
C ASN A 243 -14.94 2.10 -29.57
N ILE A 244 -14.84 2.99 -28.58
CA ILE A 244 -14.81 2.62 -27.16
C ILE A 244 -16.20 2.16 -26.72
N LEU A 245 -17.25 2.89 -27.09
CA LEU A 245 -18.63 2.52 -26.78
C LEU A 245 -19.02 1.18 -27.40
N ASP A 246 -18.60 0.91 -28.64
CA ASP A 246 -18.84 -0.36 -29.32
C ASP A 246 -18.13 -1.52 -28.59
N LEU A 247 -16.89 -1.32 -28.16
CA LEU A 247 -16.15 -2.30 -27.36
C LEU A 247 -16.84 -2.58 -26.01
N LEU A 248 -17.31 -1.54 -25.32
CA LEU A 248 -18.00 -1.67 -24.03
C LEU A 248 -19.35 -2.41 -24.16
N ARG A 249 -20.06 -2.20 -25.26
CA ARG A 249 -21.36 -2.86 -25.55
C ARG A 249 -21.24 -4.26 -26.12
N THR A 250 -20.06 -4.63 -26.63
CA THR A 250 -19.84 -5.94 -27.25
C THR A 250 -19.94 -7.05 -26.22
N LYS A 251 -21.01 -7.86 -26.29
CA LYS A 251 -21.23 -8.98 -25.36
C LYS A 251 -20.36 -10.17 -25.71
N THR A 252 -19.67 -10.72 -24.71
CA THR A 252 -18.90 -11.95 -24.84
C THR A 252 -19.83 -13.14 -25.12
N ALA A 253 -19.31 -14.22 -25.73
CA ALA A 253 -20.10 -15.43 -25.99
C ALA A 253 -20.73 -16.01 -24.71
N ALA A 254 -20.01 -15.93 -23.59
CA ALA A 254 -20.50 -16.34 -22.27
C ALA A 254 -21.64 -15.44 -21.76
N GLU A 255 -21.52 -14.12 -21.89
CA GLU A 255 -22.59 -13.17 -21.53
C GLU A 255 -23.83 -13.38 -22.40
N GLN A 256 -23.66 -13.64 -23.70
CA GLN A 256 -24.78 -13.91 -24.61
C GLN A 256 -25.51 -15.20 -24.25
N TYR A 257 -24.75 -16.27 -23.96
CA TYR A 257 -25.31 -17.54 -23.48
C TYR A 257 -26.10 -17.34 -22.20
N PHE A 258 -25.50 -16.68 -21.20
CA PHE A 258 -26.12 -16.47 -19.90
C PHE A 258 -27.35 -15.56 -19.99
N ALA A 259 -27.32 -14.52 -20.82
CA ALA A 259 -28.47 -13.66 -21.07
C ALA A 259 -29.64 -14.40 -21.72
N ASN A 260 -29.36 -15.35 -22.62
CA ASN A 260 -30.40 -16.20 -23.22
C ASN A 260 -31.00 -17.17 -22.19
N GLU A 261 -30.17 -17.71 -21.31
CA GLU A 261 -30.62 -18.64 -20.26
C GLU A 261 -31.48 -17.95 -19.21
N ILE A 262 -31.07 -16.76 -18.74
CA ILE A 262 -31.92 -15.91 -17.86
C ILE A 262 -33.27 -15.63 -18.53
N ARG A 263 -33.28 -15.36 -19.84
CA ARG A 263 -34.53 -15.11 -20.59
C ARG A 263 -35.41 -16.36 -20.62
N ARG A 264 -34.83 -17.56 -20.74
CA ARG A 264 -35.54 -18.84 -20.71
C ARG A 264 -36.18 -19.10 -19.33
N CYS A 265 -35.52 -18.68 -18.25
CA CYS A 265 -36.00 -18.82 -16.88
C CYS A 265 -36.98 -17.72 -16.42
N GLY A 266 -37.54 -16.92 -17.33
CA GLY A 266 -38.54 -15.89 -16.99
C GLY A 266 -37.97 -14.50 -16.66
N GLY A 267 -36.68 -14.27 -16.90
CA GLY A 267 -36.01 -12.97 -16.74
C GLY A 267 -35.31 -12.78 -15.38
N LEU A 268 -34.52 -11.71 -15.29
CA LEU A 268 -33.62 -11.46 -14.14
C LEU A 268 -34.37 -11.38 -12.81
N ALA A 269 -35.54 -10.75 -12.78
CA ALA A 269 -36.35 -10.60 -11.57
C ALA A 269 -36.90 -11.95 -11.07
N ALA A 270 -37.36 -12.81 -11.98
CA ALA A 270 -37.83 -14.15 -11.65
C ALA A 270 -36.68 -15.02 -11.10
N CYS A 271 -35.50 -14.92 -11.73
CA CYS A 271 -34.30 -15.59 -11.23
C CYS A 271 -33.93 -15.14 -9.81
N LEU A 272 -33.87 -13.84 -9.54
CA LEU A 272 -33.44 -13.32 -8.23
C LEU A 272 -34.42 -13.63 -7.08
N HIS A 273 -35.70 -13.87 -7.39
CA HIS A 273 -36.72 -14.26 -6.42
C HIS A 273 -36.83 -15.77 -6.17
N ASP A 274 -36.58 -16.61 -7.17
CA ASP A 274 -36.64 -18.07 -7.00
C ASP A 274 -35.25 -18.72 -6.96
N ASP A 275 -34.81 -19.09 -5.76
CA ASP A 275 -33.55 -19.79 -5.54
C ASP A 275 -33.40 -21.08 -6.37
N ALA A 276 -34.49 -21.76 -6.74
CA ALA A 276 -34.45 -22.96 -7.57
C ALA A 276 -34.04 -22.67 -9.02
N THR A 277 -34.51 -21.54 -9.57
CA THR A 277 -34.17 -21.12 -10.94
C THR A 277 -32.71 -20.68 -11.07
N ILE A 278 -32.18 -19.87 -10.14
CA ILE A 278 -30.75 -19.52 -10.15
C ILE A 278 -29.88 -20.78 -9.98
N ARG A 279 -30.28 -21.74 -9.13
CA ARG A 279 -29.56 -23.02 -9.03
C ARG A 279 -29.53 -23.77 -10.36
N ALA A 280 -30.62 -23.77 -11.12
CA ALA A 280 -30.68 -24.41 -12.43
C ALA A 280 -29.74 -23.72 -13.44
N VAL A 281 -29.78 -22.38 -13.51
CA VAL A 281 -28.90 -21.58 -14.38
C VAL A 281 -27.42 -21.79 -14.05
N ILE A 282 -27.07 -21.84 -12.75
CA ILE A 282 -25.70 -22.10 -12.30
C ILE A 282 -25.23 -23.51 -12.68
N ARG A 283 -26.10 -24.51 -12.55
CA ARG A 283 -25.78 -25.92 -12.86
C ARG A 283 -25.53 -26.14 -14.35
N GLU A 284 -26.38 -25.55 -15.21
CA GLU A 284 -26.16 -25.62 -16.66
C GLU A 284 -24.84 -24.95 -17.07
N PHE A 285 -24.51 -23.81 -16.46
CA PHE A 285 -23.30 -23.07 -16.80
C PHE A 285 -22.02 -23.72 -16.28
N SER A 286 -22.04 -24.26 -15.06
CA SER A 286 -20.84 -24.84 -14.44
C SER A 286 -20.48 -26.22 -15.00
N GLY A 287 -21.37 -26.79 -15.83
CA GLY A 287 -21.41 -28.22 -16.11
C GLY A 287 -21.69 -29.01 -14.83
N ASP A 288 -22.11 -30.26 -14.96
CA ASP A 288 -22.48 -31.14 -13.84
C ASP A 288 -21.30 -31.49 -12.87
N ARG A 289 -20.20 -30.74 -12.92
CA ARG A 289 -18.90 -31.08 -12.33
C ARG A 289 -18.61 -30.46 -10.97
N ARG A 290 -19.42 -29.52 -10.46
CA ARG A 290 -19.34 -29.08 -9.05
C ARG A 290 -20.72 -28.75 -8.53
N SER A 291 -21.21 -29.51 -7.55
CA SER A 291 -22.26 -29.04 -6.66
C SER A 291 -21.71 -27.81 -5.93
N THR A 292 -22.05 -26.60 -6.38
CA THR A 292 -21.80 -25.37 -5.63
C THR A 292 -22.27 -25.59 -4.20
N SER A 293 -21.38 -25.42 -3.23
CA SER A 293 -21.75 -25.65 -1.84
C SER A 293 -22.91 -24.72 -1.46
N THR A 294 -23.81 -25.16 -0.58
CA THR A 294 -24.95 -24.33 -0.13
C THR A 294 -24.50 -22.96 0.39
N ARG A 295 -23.28 -22.89 0.95
CA ARG A 295 -22.60 -21.67 1.40
C ARG A 295 -22.24 -20.74 0.24
N GLU A 296 -21.51 -21.25 -0.76
CA GLU A 296 -21.15 -20.48 -1.96
C GLU A 296 -22.38 -19.94 -2.68
N PHE A 297 -23.44 -20.74 -2.76
CA PHE A 297 -24.69 -20.34 -3.37
C PHE A 297 -25.36 -19.17 -2.62
N ARG A 298 -25.43 -19.22 -1.28
CA ARG A 298 -26.01 -18.13 -0.47
C ARG A 298 -25.24 -16.83 -0.62
N ALA A 299 -23.91 -16.88 -0.59
CA ALA A 299 -23.10 -15.68 -0.74
C ALA A 299 -23.21 -15.06 -2.16
N LEU A 300 -23.35 -15.90 -3.20
CA LEU A 300 -23.63 -15.43 -4.56
C LEU A 300 -25.02 -14.80 -4.67
N LEU A 301 -26.03 -15.36 -4.01
CA LEU A 301 -27.37 -14.76 -3.95
C LEU A 301 -27.36 -13.42 -3.21
N ALA A 302 -26.68 -13.34 -2.07
CA ALA A 302 -26.56 -12.10 -1.32
C ALA A 302 -25.91 -11.00 -2.17
N GLU A 303 -24.80 -11.31 -2.83
CA GLU A 303 -24.16 -10.39 -3.78
C GLU A 303 -25.12 -10.01 -4.92
N SER A 304 -25.78 -10.97 -5.54
CA SER A 304 -26.66 -10.72 -6.68
C SER A 304 -27.90 -9.88 -6.33
N ARG A 305 -28.41 -9.98 -5.09
CA ARG A 305 -29.58 -9.25 -4.59
C ARG A 305 -29.27 -7.83 -4.12
N MET A 306 -28.05 -7.55 -3.66
CA MET A 306 -27.63 -6.19 -3.32
C MET A 306 -27.62 -5.32 -4.58
N SER A 307 -27.98 -4.04 -4.49
CA SER A 307 -27.88 -3.12 -5.65
C SER A 307 -26.42 -2.89 -6.03
N LEU A 308 -26.15 -2.54 -7.29
CA LEU A 308 -24.80 -2.21 -7.73
C LEU A 308 -24.26 -0.97 -7.01
N GLU A 309 -25.10 0.04 -6.79
CA GLU A 309 -24.74 1.27 -6.08
C GLU A 309 -24.28 0.98 -4.64
N SER A 310 -25.00 0.12 -3.92
CA SER A 310 -24.61 -0.29 -2.56
C SER A 310 -23.30 -1.07 -2.57
N GLN A 311 -23.12 -1.97 -3.53
CA GLN A 311 -21.86 -2.70 -3.69
C GLN A 311 -20.65 -1.80 -3.97
N LEU A 312 -20.85 -0.72 -4.74
CA LEU A 312 -19.82 0.26 -5.03
C LEU A 312 -19.53 1.14 -3.81
N ALA A 313 -20.56 1.55 -3.07
CA ALA A 313 -20.41 2.30 -1.82
C ALA A 313 -19.63 1.51 -0.76
N ASP A 314 -19.93 0.22 -0.61
CA ASP A 314 -19.27 -0.65 0.37
C ASP A 314 -17.78 -0.90 0.04
N ASN A 315 -17.43 -0.96 -1.26
CA ASN A 315 -16.06 -1.18 -1.72
C ASN A 315 -15.19 0.08 -1.71
N ARG A 316 -15.82 1.26 -1.85
CA ARG A 316 -15.15 2.57 -1.96
C ARG A 316 -14.08 2.83 -0.90
N PRO A 317 -14.33 2.67 0.42
CA PRO A 317 -13.33 3.03 1.43
C PRO A 317 -12.06 2.16 1.34
N LEU A 318 -12.20 0.86 1.03
CA LEU A 318 -11.06 -0.04 0.88
C LEU A 318 -10.27 0.28 -0.39
N PHE A 319 -10.96 0.57 -1.49
CA PHE A 319 -10.31 0.96 -2.74
C PHE A 319 -9.55 2.29 -2.59
N GLU A 320 -10.18 3.31 -1.99
CA GLU A 320 -9.53 4.61 -1.79
C GLU A 320 -8.30 4.49 -0.89
N LEU A 321 -8.36 3.67 0.16
CA LEU A 321 -7.21 3.41 1.03
C LEU A 321 -6.06 2.71 0.28
N GLU A 322 -6.37 1.72 -0.56
CA GLU A 322 -5.36 1.04 -1.38
C GLU A 322 -4.73 2.01 -2.39
N LEU A 323 -5.56 2.80 -3.07
CA LEU A 323 -5.13 3.80 -4.04
C LEU A 323 -4.24 4.87 -3.39
N GLU A 324 -4.63 5.39 -2.22
CA GLU A 324 -3.84 6.37 -1.46
C GLU A 324 -2.47 5.80 -1.08
N SER A 325 -2.42 4.54 -0.62
CA SER A 325 -1.16 3.92 -0.23
C SER A 325 -0.20 3.76 -1.41
N VAL A 326 -0.71 3.33 -2.57
CA VAL A 326 0.09 3.25 -3.80
C VAL A 326 0.54 4.64 -4.25
N THR A 327 -0.33 5.64 -4.18
CA THR A 327 0.00 7.04 -4.52
C THR A 327 1.13 7.56 -3.63
N ASN A 328 1.05 7.36 -2.32
CA ASN A 328 2.10 7.78 -1.38
C ASN A 328 3.44 7.07 -1.64
N SER A 329 3.40 5.77 -1.97
CA SER A 329 4.59 5.01 -2.33
C SER A 329 5.25 5.55 -3.61
N LEU A 330 4.45 5.91 -4.61
CA LEU A 330 4.90 6.54 -5.86
C LEU A 330 5.56 7.89 -5.61
N THR A 331 4.89 8.76 -4.86
CA THR A 331 5.41 10.09 -4.52
C THR A 331 6.76 9.98 -3.83
N LEU A 332 6.90 9.06 -2.86
CA LEU A 332 8.18 8.84 -2.17
C LEU A 332 9.29 8.34 -3.13
N ALA A 333 8.95 7.48 -4.08
CA ALA A 333 9.92 6.99 -5.07
C ALA A 333 10.37 8.12 -6.01
N ILE A 334 9.46 9.02 -6.38
CA ILE A 334 9.76 10.20 -7.20
C ILE A 334 10.63 11.18 -6.41
N THR A 335 10.27 11.54 -5.17
CA THR A 335 11.07 12.46 -4.35
C THR A 335 12.46 11.90 -4.06
N THR A 336 12.58 10.60 -3.78
CA THR A 336 13.89 9.95 -3.58
C THR A 336 14.75 10.05 -4.83
N ARG A 337 14.17 9.84 -6.02
CA ARG A 337 14.90 9.99 -7.29
C ARG A 337 15.33 11.44 -7.54
N VAL A 338 14.47 12.40 -7.23
CA VAL A 338 14.80 13.83 -7.34
C VAL A 338 15.92 14.19 -6.38
N GLU A 339 15.88 13.75 -5.13
CA GLU A 339 16.98 13.90 -4.18
C GLU A 339 18.27 13.24 -4.69
N GLU A 340 18.19 12.04 -5.29
CA GLU A 340 19.35 11.36 -5.88
C GLU A 340 19.94 12.11 -7.09
N ILE A 341 19.09 12.74 -7.93
CA ILE A 341 19.52 13.55 -9.07
C ILE A 341 20.11 14.88 -8.60
N ALA A 342 19.43 15.57 -7.68
CA ALA A 342 19.85 16.84 -7.09
C ALA A 342 21.16 16.70 -6.28
N LEU A 343 21.40 15.53 -5.67
CA LEU A 343 22.66 15.21 -4.97
C LEU A 343 23.76 14.66 -5.91
N GLY A 344 23.53 14.62 -7.22
CA GLY A 344 24.59 14.61 -8.22
C GLY A 344 24.47 13.53 -9.29
N SER A 345 24.21 13.97 -10.52
CA SER A 345 24.67 13.31 -11.74
C SER A 345 26.02 13.89 -12.19
N GLU A 346 26.19 15.21 -12.20
CA GLU A 346 27.45 15.89 -12.54
C GLU A 346 28.52 15.70 -11.46
N ASP A 347 28.14 15.87 -10.19
CA ASP A 347 29.02 15.67 -9.04
C ASP A 347 29.46 14.21 -8.87
N ARG A 348 28.68 13.27 -9.42
CA ARG A 348 28.95 11.83 -9.31
C ARG A 348 29.87 11.33 -10.41
N ILE A 349 29.80 11.92 -11.60
CA ILE A 349 30.79 11.68 -12.66
C ILE A 349 32.10 12.39 -12.31
N ILE A 350 32.05 13.61 -11.77
CA ILE A 350 33.24 14.34 -11.34
C ILE A 350 33.86 13.73 -10.06
N ARG A 351 33.08 13.24 -9.08
CA ARG A 351 33.59 12.41 -7.97
C ARG A 351 34.09 11.07 -8.46
N ALA A 352 33.32 10.29 -9.24
CA ALA A 352 33.78 8.99 -9.74
C ALA A 352 35.04 9.08 -10.64
N LEU A 353 35.28 10.21 -11.31
CA LEU A 353 36.51 10.46 -12.08
C LEU A 353 37.64 11.02 -11.22
N ARG A 354 37.35 11.73 -10.12
CA ARG A 354 38.34 12.17 -9.11
C ARG A 354 38.74 11.02 -8.18
N ASP A 355 37.84 10.05 -7.99
CA ASP A 355 37.92 8.95 -7.03
C ASP A 355 38.20 7.61 -7.71
N ARG A 356 39.36 7.50 -8.37
CA ARG A 356 39.98 6.17 -8.56
C ARG A 356 40.37 5.49 -7.22
N GLY A 357 39.94 6.03 -6.07
CA GLY A 357 40.17 5.51 -4.72
C GLY A 357 38.95 5.31 -3.82
N GLU A 358 37.73 5.77 -4.18
CA GLU A 358 36.54 5.62 -3.31
C GLU A 358 35.65 4.45 -3.76
N GLY A 359 35.41 3.51 -2.85
CA GLY A 359 34.88 2.18 -3.16
C GLY A 359 33.38 1.99 -2.87
N PRO A 360 32.81 0.81 -3.18
CA PRO A 360 31.39 0.47 -2.97
C PRO A 360 30.84 0.66 -1.55
N HIS A 361 31.74 0.76 -0.55
CA HIS A 361 31.44 0.90 0.87
C HIS A 361 30.70 2.21 1.22
N GLN A 362 30.88 3.29 0.45
CA GLN A 362 30.27 4.60 0.75
C GLN A 362 28.74 4.58 0.64
N LYS A 363 28.16 3.60 -0.07
CA LYS A 363 26.71 3.38 -0.15
C LYS A 363 26.11 2.81 1.14
N ILE A 364 26.94 2.27 2.04
CA ILE A 364 26.50 1.63 3.29
C ILE A 364 26.31 2.72 4.35
N LYS A 365 25.13 2.76 4.97
CA LYS A 365 24.80 3.78 5.98
C LYS A 365 25.43 3.50 7.35
N ASP A 366 25.46 2.23 7.77
CA ASP A 366 26.01 1.86 9.07
C ASP A 366 27.55 2.03 9.12
N PRO A 367 28.10 2.81 10.06
CA PRO A 367 29.54 3.07 10.14
C PRO A 367 30.40 1.82 10.37
N HIS A 368 29.95 0.86 11.17
CA HIS A 368 30.71 -0.36 11.46
C HIS A 368 30.71 -1.30 10.26
N ILE A 369 29.56 -1.49 9.61
CA ILE A 369 29.48 -2.33 8.42
C ILE A 369 30.26 -1.69 7.27
N ARG A 370 30.19 -0.36 7.11
CA ARG A 370 31.00 0.39 6.12
C ARG A 370 32.49 0.16 6.34
N TYR A 371 32.96 0.23 7.59
CA TYR A 371 34.35 -0.01 7.94
C TYR A 371 34.82 -1.43 7.55
N VAL A 372 34.05 -2.46 7.92
CA VAL A 372 34.35 -3.86 7.55
C VAL A 372 34.38 -4.03 6.03
N TRP A 373 33.42 -3.42 5.32
CA TRP A 373 33.34 -3.50 3.87
C TRP A 373 34.56 -2.89 3.17
N ARG A 374 35.06 -1.77 3.69
CA ARG A 374 36.27 -1.10 3.19
C ARG A 374 37.53 -1.89 3.50
N GLN A 375 37.72 -2.31 4.76
CA GLN A 375 38.90 -3.04 5.22
C GLN A 375 39.10 -4.36 4.49
N MET A 376 38.01 -5.09 4.22
CA MET A 376 38.06 -6.37 3.52
C MET A 376 38.14 -6.22 1.99
N GLY A 377 38.11 -5.00 1.45
CA GLY A 377 38.17 -4.74 0.01
C GLY A 377 36.98 -5.33 -0.75
N PHE A 378 35.80 -5.38 -0.11
CA PHE A 378 34.63 -5.99 -0.71
C PHE A 378 34.10 -5.18 -1.90
N ALA A 379 33.78 -5.90 -2.97
CA ALA A 379 33.24 -5.33 -4.22
C ALA A 379 31.75 -4.95 -4.07
N LEU A 380 30.99 -4.94 -5.17
CA LEU A 380 29.57 -4.57 -5.18
C LEU A 380 28.68 -5.56 -4.39
N SER A 381 29.05 -6.84 -4.38
CA SER A 381 28.33 -7.91 -3.70
C SER A 381 29.31 -8.95 -3.14
N VAL A 382 28.99 -9.55 -2.00
CA VAL A 382 29.88 -10.47 -1.28
C VAL A 382 29.13 -11.72 -0.86
N LYS A 383 29.78 -12.88 -0.89
CA LYS A 383 29.18 -14.10 -0.35
C LYS A 383 28.96 -13.97 1.16
N THR A 384 27.76 -14.30 1.62
CA THR A 384 27.37 -14.26 3.04
C THR A 384 28.31 -15.08 3.93
N THR A 385 28.93 -16.14 3.38
CA THR A 385 29.91 -17.00 4.04
C THR A 385 31.19 -16.29 4.48
N TYR A 386 31.58 -15.20 3.81
CA TYR A 386 32.77 -14.42 4.16
C TYR A 386 32.41 -13.15 4.94
N PHE A 387 31.28 -12.53 4.59
CA PHE A 387 30.84 -11.30 5.21
C PHE A 387 30.46 -11.46 6.69
N ILE A 388 29.61 -12.45 7.02
CA ILE A 388 29.09 -12.62 8.39
C ILE A 388 30.21 -12.90 9.42
N PRO A 389 31.17 -13.82 9.17
CA PRO A 389 32.27 -14.03 10.10
C PRO A 389 33.13 -12.79 10.31
N ALA A 390 33.45 -12.06 9.22
CA ALA A 390 34.27 -10.84 9.30
C ALA A 390 33.57 -9.73 10.10
N LEU A 391 32.25 -9.57 9.93
CA LEU A 391 31.46 -8.62 10.71
C LEU A 391 31.43 -8.98 12.19
N CYS A 392 31.18 -10.25 12.53
CA CYS A 392 31.19 -10.72 13.90
C CYS A 392 32.57 -10.51 14.54
N GLU A 393 33.65 -10.88 13.86
CA GLU A 393 35.03 -10.70 14.33
C GLU A 393 35.36 -9.24 14.59
N HIS A 394 34.96 -8.32 13.70
CA HIS A 394 35.11 -6.89 13.92
C HIS A 394 34.43 -6.42 15.21
N ILE A 395 33.20 -6.86 15.46
CA ILE A 395 32.47 -6.50 16.68
C ILE A 395 33.18 -7.06 17.92
N PHE A 396 33.63 -8.32 17.90
CA PHE A 396 34.42 -8.90 18.98
C PHE A 396 35.70 -8.11 19.27
N ASP A 397 36.40 -7.66 18.23
CA ASP A 397 37.62 -6.86 18.36
C ASP A 397 37.35 -5.48 18.96
N GLN A 398 36.23 -4.83 18.61
CA GLN A 398 35.83 -3.55 19.21
C GLN A 398 35.62 -3.68 20.73
N TYR A 399 34.91 -4.72 21.18
CA TYR A 399 34.72 -4.97 22.62
C TYR A 399 36.00 -5.45 23.33
N ARG A 400 36.90 -6.15 22.62
CA ARG A 400 38.19 -6.58 23.17
C ARG A 400 39.12 -5.40 23.43
N ASN A 401 39.11 -4.41 22.53
CA ASN A 401 40.00 -3.25 22.55
C ASN A 401 39.33 -2.00 23.15
N HIS A 402 38.13 -2.12 23.72
CA HIS A 402 37.38 -0.98 24.26
C HIS A 402 38.12 -0.32 25.46
N PRO A 403 38.36 1.01 25.44
CA PRO A 403 39.23 1.71 26.40
C PRO A 403 38.73 1.72 27.85
N GLY A 404 37.48 1.30 28.09
CA GLY A 404 36.86 1.18 29.42
C GLY A 404 36.80 -0.23 30.02
N ARG A 405 37.33 -1.26 29.34
CA ARG A 405 37.21 -2.66 29.79
C ARG A 405 38.38 -3.04 30.71
N PHE A 406 38.10 -3.22 32.00
CA PHE A 406 39.04 -3.89 32.90
C PHE A 406 39.12 -5.38 32.53
N PRO A 407 40.31 -6.03 32.54
CA PRO A 407 40.45 -7.42 32.11
C PRO A 407 39.75 -8.37 33.10
N ARG A 408 38.45 -8.62 32.88
CA ARG A 408 37.72 -9.74 33.49
C ARG A 408 37.70 -10.91 32.51
N ARG A 409 38.26 -12.03 32.95
CA ARG A 409 38.13 -13.35 32.28
C ARG A 409 36.64 -13.68 32.15
N LEU A 410 36.06 -13.43 30.98
CA LEU A 410 34.83 -14.11 30.58
C LEU A 410 35.18 -15.55 30.21
N LEU A 411 34.32 -16.47 30.65
CA LEU A 411 34.46 -17.91 30.55
C LEU A 411 34.83 -18.33 29.12
N ALA A 412 35.92 -19.08 29.02
CA ALA A 412 36.43 -19.64 27.79
C ALA A 412 35.41 -20.59 27.16
N THR A 413 34.66 -20.11 26.17
CA THR A 413 34.33 -20.96 25.02
C THR A 413 35.62 -21.10 24.20
N LYS A 414 36.03 -22.35 23.94
CA LYS A 414 37.32 -22.72 23.34
C LYS A 414 37.70 -21.78 22.18
N PRO A 415 38.91 -21.19 22.18
CA PRO A 415 39.42 -20.44 21.04
C PRO A 415 39.47 -21.35 19.80
N PHE A 416 39.13 -20.76 18.66
CA PHE A 416 39.39 -21.29 17.33
C PHE A 416 40.85 -21.78 17.25
N GLU A 417 41.05 -23.10 17.14
CA GLU A 417 42.35 -23.63 16.76
C GLU A 417 42.66 -23.11 15.35
N ARG A 418 43.65 -22.23 15.28
CA ARG A 418 44.16 -21.65 14.04
C ARG A 418 44.63 -22.80 13.14
N SER A 419 43.86 -23.14 12.13
CA SER A 419 44.41 -23.78 10.95
C SER A 419 45.14 -22.71 10.16
N SER A 420 46.46 -22.89 10.08
CA SER A 420 47.46 -22.01 9.51
C SER A 420 47.11 -21.53 8.09
N SER A 421 46.95 -20.21 7.94
CA SER A 421 47.31 -19.46 6.73
C SER A 421 47.62 -18.00 7.08
N PRO A 422 48.51 -17.34 6.32
CA PRO A 422 49.54 -16.49 6.92
C PRO A 422 49.17 -15.00 7.07
N ALA A 423 49.64 -14.46 8.20
CA ALA A 423 50.08 -13.08 8.45
C ALA A 423 49.04 -11.93 8.50
N PHE A 424 48.36 -11.81 9.66
CA PHE A 424 47.78 -10.55 10.17
C PHE A 424 48.83 -9.64 10.87
N SER A 425 50.15 -9.90 10.76
CA SER A 425 51.16 -9.19 11.58
C SER A 425 52.39 -8.67 10.85
N ALA A 426 52.31 -8.32 9.57
CA ALA A 426 53.49 -7.80 8.84
C ALA A 426 53.25 -6.56 7.95
N LEU A 427 52.22 -5.75 8.23
CA LEU A 427 52.05 -4.42 7.60
C LEU A 427 51.72 -3.35 8.65
N SER A 428 52.56 -3.26 9.68
CA SER A 428 52.72 -2.02 10.44
C SER A 428 54.13 -1.51 10.17
N GLY A 429 54.29 -0.94 8.98
CA GLY A 429 55.55 -0.41 8.48
C GLY A 429 55.29 0.95 7.84
N SER A 430 55.33 1.99 8.68
CA SER A 430 55.70 3.38 8.37
C SER A 430 55.33 3.92 6.99
N LEU A 431 54.17 4.58 6.90
CA LEU A 431 54.02 5.78 6.07
C LEU A 431 53.37 6.87 6.92
N THR A 432 54.21 7.82 7.36
CA THR A 432 53.79 9.12 7.81
C THR A 432 53.26 9.89 6.60
N ASP A 433 51.94 9.92 6.44
CA ASP A 433 51.27 10.96 5.67
C ASP A 433 50.11 11.50 6.53
N SER A 434 50.41 12.60 7.20
CA SER A 434 49.52 13.35 8.05
C SER A 434 48.60 14.20 7.19
N SER A 435 47.48 13.63 6.70
CA SER A 435 46.34 14.41 6.19
C SER A 435 45.03 13.62 5.94
N PHE A 436 44.68 12.59 6.71
CA PHE A 436 43.35 11.94 6.61
C PHE A 436 42.90 11.33 7.96
N ASP A 437 42.60 12.16 8.95
CA ASP A 437 41.82 11.75 10.14
C ASP A 437 40.34 12.10 9.89
N ASP A 438 39.47 11.08 9.71
CA ASP A 438 38.11 10.97 10.31
C ASP A 438 37.25 9.84 9.68
N ASP A 439 37.56 8.55 9.93
CA ASP A 439 36.60 7.48 9.54
C ASP A 439 36.72 6.19 10.39
N HIS A 440 37.23 6.32 11.63
CA HIS A 440 37.10 5.24 12.59
C HIS A 440 35.63 5.17 13.06
N PRO A 441 35.00 3.98 13.05
CA PRO A 441 33.62 3.87 13.49
C PRO A 441 33.51 4.27 14.97
N PRO A 442 32.37 4.84 15.40
CA PRO A 442 32.18 5.27 16.77
C PRO A 442 32.41 4.09 17.75
N PRO A 443 32.94 4.35 18.96
CA PRO A 443 33.18 3.29 19.93
C PRO A 443 31.86 2.62 20.31
N VAL A 444 31.87 1.28 20.35
CA VAL A 444 30.68 0.48 20.66
C VAL A 444 30.33 0.61 22.15
N SER A 445 29.04 0.73 22.48
CA SER A 445 28.57 0.80 23.88
C SER A 445 28.88 -0.49 24.66
N LEU A 446 29.55 -0.36 25.81
CA LEU A 446 29.80 -1.47 26.74
C LEU A 446 28.50 -2.07 27.32
N SER A 447 27.41 -1.30 27.35
CA SER A 447 26.10 -1.79 27.79
C SER A 447 25.57 -2.94 26.92
N ASP A 448 26.08 -3.10 25.71
CA ASP A 448 25.67 -4.11 24.74
C ASP A 448 26.59 -5.33 24.67
N GLU A 449 27.56 -5.46 25.60
CA GLU A 449 28.50 -6.61 25.65
C GLU A 449 27.78 -7.97 25.73
N TRP A 450 26.56 -7.99 26.29
CA TRP A 450 25.71 -9.18 26.35
C TRP A 450 25.35 -9.75 24.97
N CYS A 451 25.35 -8.93 23.91
CA CYS A 451 25.03 -9.36 22.55
C CYS A 451 26.03 -10.41 22.03
N LEU A 452 27.28 -10.39 22.51
CA LEU A 452 28.33 -11.31 22.09
C LEU A 452 28.03 -12.77 22.39
N LEU A 453 27.15 -13.07 23.37
CA LEU A 453 26.72 -14.45 23.65
C LEU A 453 26.00 -15.08 22.45
N TYR A 454 25.32 -14.27 21.65
CA TYR A 454 24.48 -14.70 20.53
C TYR A 454 25.21 -14.67 19.18
N LEU A 455 26.41 -14.07 19.11
CA LEU A 455 27.22 -13.99 17.90
C LEU A 455 28.23 -15.15 17.85
N ASN A 456 27.77 -16.35 17.51
CA ASN A 456 28.61 -17.54 17.45
C ASN A 456 28.38 -18.33 16.14
N VAL A 457 29.20 -19.37 15.90
CA VAL A 457 29.14 -20.15 14.65
C VAL A 457 27.77 -20.80 14.43
N PHE A 458 27.04 -21.12 15.51
CA PHE A 458 25.71 -21.72 15.43
C PHE A 458 24.63 -20.72 15.01
N SER A 459 24.84 -19.42 15.20
CA SER A 459 23.90 -18.37 14.76
C SER A 459 24.18 -17.83 13.35
N PHE A 460 25.27 -18.26 12.71
CA PHE A 460 25.60 -17.83 11.36
C PHE A 460 24.52 -18.16 10.32
N PRO A 461 23.84 -19.32 10.34
CA PRO A 461 22.71 -19.57 9.43
C PRO A 461 21.62 -18.51 9.56
N SER A 462 21.17 -18.20 10.78
CA SER A 462 20.14 -17.18 11.04
C SER A 462 20.59 -15.79 10.57
N LEU A 463 21.85 -15.41 10.83
CA LEU A 463 22.41 -14.14 10.36
C LEU A 463 22.51 -14.10 8.84
N LYS A 464 22.89 -15.20 8.18
CA LYS A 464 22.91 -15.27 6.71
C LYS A 464 21.52 -15.03 6.15
N ASP A 465 20.51 -15.73 6.65
CA ASP A 465 19.12 -15.59 6.20
C ASP A 465 18.58 -14.17 6.50
N ALA A 466 19.05 -13.52 7.58
CA ALA A 466 18.70 -12.14 7.90
C ALA A 466 19.31 -11.09 6.95
N PHE A 467 20.50 -11.32 6.39
CA PHE A 467 21.12 -10.40 5.42
C PHE A 467 20.80 -10.75 3.96
N ASP A 468 20.51 -12.01 3.65
CA ASP A 468 20.29 -12.54 2.30
C ASP A 468 18.80 -12.75 2.04
N GLU A 469 18.09 -11.65 1.76
CA GLU A 469 16.64 -11.62 1.60
C GLU A 469 16.12 -12.52 0.46
N ASP A 470 16.90 -12.66 -0.62
CA ASP A 470 16.54 -13.48 -1.78
C ASP A 470 17.12 -14.90 -1.71
N ALA A 471 17.79 -15.23 -0.61
CA ALA A 471 18.49 -16.49 -0.37
C ALA A 471 19.45 -16.90 -1.50
N ASN A 472 20.03 -15.92 -2.21
CA ASN A 472 20.91 -16.13 -3.36
C ASN A 472 22.37 -16.41 -2.95
N GLY A 473 22.71 -16.23 -1.67
CA GLY A 473 24.02 -16.45 -1.08
C GLY A 473 24.94 -15.23 -1.12
N LEU A 474 24.47 -14.09 -1.63
CA LEU A 474 25.19 -12.85 -1.79
C LEU A 474 24.51 -11.73 -0.99
N VAL A 475 25.33 -10.84 -0.45
CA VAL A 475 24.88 -9.60 0.21
C VAL A 475 25.39 -8.43 -0.61
N SER A 476 24.50 -7.50 -0.92
CA SER A 476 24.81 -6.21 -1.52
C SER A 476 24.69 -5.07 -0.51
N ALA A 477 25.19 -3.89 -0.87
CA ALA A 477 24.98 -2.68 -0.06
C ALA A 477 23.48 -2.33 0.11
N ARG A 478 22.62 -2.76 -0.83
CA ARG A 478 21.16 -2.59 -0.71
C ARG A 478 20.61 -3.47 0.40
N ASP A 479 21.05 -4.71 0.48
CA ASP A 479 20.56 -5.69 1.45
C ASP A 479 20.99 -5.33 2.88
N ILE A 480 22.22 -4.83 3.04
CA ILE A 480 22.70 -4.26 4.31
C ILE A 480 21.84 -3.08 4.74
N ASN A 481 21.62 -2.13 3.83
CA ASN A 481 20.81 -0.96 4.14
C ASN A 481 19.34 -1.35 4.39
N SER A 482 18.85 -2.43 3.79
CA SER A 482 17.52 -3.00 4.06
C SER A 482 17.47 -3.57 5.47
N PHE A 483 18.47 -4.38 5.88
CA PHE A 483 18.60 -4.92 7.23
C PHE A 483 18.65 -3.82 8.31
N SER A 484 19.44 -2.76 8.11
CA SER A 484 19.47 -1.64 9.06
C SER A 484 18.19 -0.78 9.04
N ARG A 485 17.32 -0.94 8.05
CA ARG A 485 16.04 -0.22 7.91
C ARG A 485 14.82 -1.09 8.20
N SER A 486 14.99 -2.41 8.38
CA SER A 486 13.89 -3.34 8.53
C SER A 486 13.19 -3.06 9.86
N THR A 487 12.13 -2.26 9.79
CA THR A 487 11.26 -1.80 10.88
C THR A 487 11.81 -0.62 11.70
N GLY A 488 10.99 0.42 11.89
CA GLY A 488 11.36 1.67 12.58
C GLY A 488 11.92 1.48 14.00
N VAL A 489 11.49 0.44 14.72
CA VAL A 489 11.97 0.09 16.07
C VAL A 489 13.45 -0.32 16.07
N MET A 490 13.92 -0.97 15.00
CA MET A 490 15.32 -1.37 14.89
C MET A 490 16.26 -0.18 14.67
N ARG A 491 15.75 0.99 14.26
CA ARG A 491 16.58 2.20 14.08
C ARG A 491 17.14 2.72 15.39
N ASP A 492 16.42 2.50 16.48
CA ASP A 492 16.83 2.93 17.82
C ASP A 492 17.78 1.92 18.47
N TRP A 493 17.95 0.74 17.87
CA TRP A 493 18.84 -0.31 18.36
C TRP A 493 20.26 -0.13 17.82
N THR A 494 21.24 -0.45 18.65
CA THR A 494 22.64 -0.49 18.22
C THR A 494 22.87 -1.70 17.31
N LEU A 495 23.90 -1.64 16.44
CA LEU A 495 24.22 -2.76 15.56
C LEU A 495 24.42 -4.10 16.30
N PRO A 496 25.13 -4.16 17.46
CA PRO A 496 25.21 -5.40 18.24
C PRO A 496 23.84 -5.95 18.68
N GLN A 497 22.91 -5.08 19.09
CA GLN A 497 21.55 -5.48 19.47
C GLN A 497 20.76 -6.01 18.27
N GLN A 498 20.87 -5.36 17.10
CA GLN A 498 20.25 -5.82 15.86
C GLN A 498 20.76 -7.22 15.47
N LEU A 499 22.06 -7.48 15.60
CA LEU A 499 22.65 -8.78 15.32
C LEU A 499 22.30 -9.85 16.36
N ALA A 500 22.23 -9.49 17.65
CA ALA A 500 21.75 -10.40 18.71
C ALA A 500 20.28 -10.79 18.50
N TYR A 501 19.47 -9.84 18.06
CA TYR A 501 18.09 -10.12 17.68
C TYR A 501 18.02 -11.02 16.43
N ALA A 502 18.75 -10.69 15.36
CA ALA A 502 18.70 -11.48 14.11
C ALA A 502 19.24 -12.91 14.29
N SER A 503 20.18 -13.11 15.21
CA SER A 503 20.75 -14.43 15.52
C SER A 503 19.82 -15.31 16.36
N ALA A 504 19.16 -14.74 17.36
CA ALA A 504 18.43 -15.48 18.39
C ALA A 504 17.03 -14.91 18.69
N GLY A 505 16.90 -13.59 18.77
CA GLY A 505 15.63 -12.91 19.10
C GLY A 505 14.51 -13.18 18.10
N PHE A 506 14.80 -13.26 16.81
CA PHE A 506 13.80 -13.57 15.78
C PHE A 506 13.13 -14.93 15.99
N SER A 507 13.89 -15.97 16.34
CA SER A 507 13.32 -17.29 16.64
C SER A 507 12.46 -17.29 17.90
N ILE A 508 12.85 -16.51 18.92
CA ILE A 508 12.07 -16.32 20.16
C ILE A 508 10.76 -15.60 19.84
N GLU A 509 10.80 -14.54 19.02
CA GLU A 509 9.60 -13.82 18.57
C GLU A 509 8.64 -14.74 17.81
N MET A 510 9.15 -15.57 16.89
CA MET A 510 8.34 -16.52 16.14
C MET A 510 7.65 -17.54 17.06
N GLN A 511 8.35 -18.07 18.07
CA GLN A 511 7.75 -18.96 19.06
C GLN A 511 6.69 -18.27 19.91
N ARG A 512 6.96 -17.03 20.34
CA ARG A 512 6.01 -16.25 21.11
C ARG A 512 4.70 -16.04 20.33
N TYR A 513 4.80 -15.65 19.06
CA TYR A 513 3.62 -15.54 18.19
C TYR A 513 2.95 -16.89 17.93
N ARG A 514 3.71 -17.96 17.70
CA ARG A 514 3.17 -19.32 17.56
C ARG A 514 2.28 -19.67 18.75
N ASP A 515 2.80 -19.54 19.96
CA ASP A 515 2.09 -19.94 21.17
C ASP A 515 0.87 -19.04 21.40
N MET A 516 0.97 -17.73 21.13
CA MET A 516 -0.15 -16.79 21.20
C MET A 516 -1.25 -17.10 20.17
N ILE A 517 -0.88 -17.43 18.92
CA ILE A 517 -1.82 -17.80 17.86
C ILE A 517 -2.53 -19.12 18.20
N LEU A 518 -1.80 -20.13 18.66
CA LEU A 518 -2.38 -21.42 19.03
C LEU A 518 -3.29 -21.29 20.26
N ALA A 519 -2.93 -20.48 21.26
CA ALA A 519 -3.81 -20.15 22.37
C ALA A 519 -5.10 -19.47 21.91
N LEU A 520 -5.03 -18.52 20.96
CA LEU A 520 -6.21 -17.90 20.37
C LEU A 520 -7.10 -18.89 19.61
N LEU A 521 -6.51 -19.79 18.81
CA LEU A 521 -7.28 -20.82 18.12
C LEU A 521 -8.00 -21.75 19.11
N ARG A 522 -7.36 -22.09 20.23
CA ARG A 522 -8.01 -22.83 21.33
C ARG A 522 -9.20 -22.06 21.90
N GLU A 523 -9.04 -20.78 22.18
CA GLU A 523 -10.14 -19.95 22.68
C GLU A 523 -11.32 -19.88 21.69
N ILE A 524 -11.05 -19.75 20.39
CA ILE A 524 -12.11 -19.78 19.36
C ILE A 524 -12.86 -21.12 19.38
N MET A 525 -12.14 -22.24 19.51
CA MET A 525 -12.75 -23.57 19.63
C MET A 525 -13.60 -23.68 20.91
N ASN A 526 -13.09 -23.21 22.05
CA ASN A 526 -13.81 -23.18 23.32
C ASN A 526 -15.09 -22.35 23.21
N PHE A 527 -15.00 -21.16 22.61
CA PHE A 527 -16.16 -20.31 22.37
C PHE A 527 -17.17 -20.99 21.47
N GLY A 528 -16.74 -21.74 20.45
CA GLY A 528 -17.60 -22.53 19.57
C GLY A 528 -18.56 -23.49 20.30
N LEU A 529 -18.24 -23.91 21.52
CA LEU A 529 -19.13 -24.73 22.36
C LEU A 529 -20.22 -23.90 23.07
N GLU A 530 -19.92 -22.63 23.33
CA GLU A 530 -20.75 -21.69 24.08
C GLU A 530 -21.55 -20.71 23.20
N VAL A 531 -21.27 -20.65 21.90
CA VAL A 531 -22.01 -19.77 20.98
C VAL A 531 -23.48 -20.19 20.85
N LEU A 532 -24.32 -19.23 20.45
CA LEU A 532 -25.72 -19.50 20.13
C LEU A 532 -25.85 -20.63 19.09
N PRO A 533 -26.86 -21.50 19.17
CA PRO A 533 -27.03 -22.62 18.25
C PRO A 533 -26.98 -22.24 16.76
N GLU A 534 -27.52 -21.08 16.41
CA GLU A 534 -27.56 -20.51 15.06
C GLU A 534 -26.16 -20.22 14.51
N ASN A 535 -25.22 -19.85 15.38
CA ASN A 535 -23.86 -19.49 15.00
C ASN A 535 -22.91 -20.69 14.93
N ARG A 536 -23.25 -21.84 15.54
CA ARG A 536 -22.36 -23.01 15.63
C ARG A 536 -21.88 -23.48 14.26
N GLY A 537 -22.80 -23.58 13.29
CA GLY A 537 -22.46 -23.97 11.92
C GLY A 537 -21.51 -22.99 11.24
N LEU A 538 -21.66 -21.68 11.50
CA LEU A 538 -20.77 -20.64 10.96
C LEU A 538 -19.36 -20.73 11.57
N VAL A 539 -19.26 -20.93 12.89
CA VAL A 539 -17.97 -21.07 13.59
C VAL A 539 -17.25 -22.34 13.16
N CYS A 540 -17.95 -23.48 13.06
CA CYS A 540 -17.37 -24.72 12.52
C CYS A 540 -16.85 -24.51 11.09
N ALA A 541 -17.68 -23.92 10.22
CA ALA A 541 -17.29 -23.66 8.83
C ALA A 541 -16.16 -22.64 8.67
N TYR A 542 -15.89 -21.82 9.68
CA TYR A 542 -14.73 -20.93 9.75
C TYR A 542 -13.47 -21.70 10.17
N LEU A 543 -13.57 -22.54 11.21
CA LEU A 543 -12.47 -23.38 11.70
C LEU A 543 -12.02 -24.44 10.68
N ASP A 544 -12.94 -24.91 9.83
CA ASP A 544 -12.68 -25.90 8.78
C ASP A 544 -12.11 -25.28 7.47
N THR A 545 -11.73 -24.00 7.48
CA THR A 545 -11.17 -23.36 6.28
C THR A 545 -9.71 -23.72 6.03
N ASP A 546 -9.31 -23.73 4.75
CA ASP A 546 -7.90 -23.91 4.34
C ASP A 546 -6.98 -22.87 4.97
N ALA A 547 -7.48 -21.65 5.21
CA ALA A 547 -6.75 -20.59 5.89
C ALA A 547 -6.34 -21.02 7.31
N ILE A 548 -7.27 -21.55 8.10
CA ILE A 548 -6.99 -22.03 9.47
C ILE A 548 -6.06 -23.24 9.45
N LEU A 549 -6.22 -24.14 8.48
CA LEU A 549 -5.30 -25.27 8.29
C LEU A 549 -3.87 -24.77 8.01
N LEU A 550 -3.71 -23.78 7.13
CA LEU A 550 -2.42 -23.18 6.83
C LEU A 550 -1.81 -22.46 8.04
N VAL A 551 -2.62 -21.72 8.82
CA VAL A 551 -2.16 -21.10 10.09
C VAL A 551 -1.62 -22.18 11.03
N ARG A 552 -2.35 -23.29 11.21
CA ARG A 552 -1.86 -24.38 12.06
C ARG A 552 -0.54 -24.93 11.52
N LYS A 553 -0.45 -25.20 10.21
CA LYS A 553 0.79 -25.71 9.59
C LYS A 553 2.00 -24.80 9.82
N ILE A 554 1.86 -23.48 9.65
CA ILE A 554 2.98 -22.56 9.91
C ILE A 554 3.35 -22.52 11.38
N CYS A 555 2.37 -22.57 12.30
CA CYS A 555 2.64 -22.57 13.74
C CYS A 555 3.35 -23.85 14.18
N PHE A 556 2.87 -25.03 13.75
CA PHE A 556 3.48 -26.32 14.09
C PHE A 556 4.82 -26.56 13.37
N GLY A 557 5.10 -25.85 12.27
CA GLY A 557 6.39 -25.93 11.58
C GLY A 557 7.53 -25.21 12.32
N ILE A 558 7.20 -24.24 13.17
CA ILE A 558 8.18 -23.45 13.93
C ILE A 558 8.81 -24.32 15.01
N LYS A 559 10.14 -24.48 14.92
CA LYS A 559 10.92 -25.31 15.84
C LYS A 559 11.07 -24.65 17.21
N ASP A 560 11.03 -25.46 18.26
CA ASP A 560 11.40 -25.06 19.61
C ASP A 560 12.89 -24.78 19.68
N VAL A 561 13.24 -23.67 20.34
CA VAL A 561 14.61 -23.19 20.44
C VAL A 561 14.86 -22.88 21.90
N ILE A 562 15.66 -23.74 22.53
CA ILE A 562 16.12 -23.55 23.91
C ILE A 562 17.34 -22.63 23.86
N ILE A 563 17.11 -21.33 23.68
CA ILE A 563 18.15 -20.32 23.86
C ILE A 563 18.10 -19.85 25.32
N PRO A 564 19.23 -19.80 26.06
CA PRO A 564 19.29 -19.07 27.32
C PRO A 564 19.07 -17.58 27.03
N GLY A 565 17.81 -17.16 27.11
CA GLY A 565 17.39 -15.78 26.90
C GLY A 565 17.86 -14.93 28.07
N GLY A 566 18.85 -14.07 27.83
CA GLY A 566 19.14 -12.96 28.73
C GLY A 566 17.94 -12.02 28.76
N ILE A 567 17.67 -11.43 29.93
CA ILE A 567 16.56 -10.50 30.14
C ILE A 567 16.58 -9.38 29.08
N GLN A 568 17.77 -8.93 28.65
CA GLN A 568 17.91 -7.91 27.63
C GLN A 568 17.36 -8.33 26.26
N LEU A 569 17.66 -9.56 25.80
CA LEU A 569 17.17 -10.06 24.51
C LEU A 569 15.64 -10.21 24.53
N VAL A 570 15.09 -10.74 25.62
CA VAL A 570 13.65 -10.86 25.81
C VAL A 570 12.98 -9.49 25.78
N ASN A 571 13.57 -8.48 26.43
CA ASN A 571 13.04 -7.11 26.40
C ASN A 571 13.02 -6.53 24.97
N LEU A 572 14.05 -6.77 24.14
CA LEU A 572 14.04 -6.34 22.74
C LEU A 572 12.92 -7.02 21.93
N VAL A 573 12.70 -8.32 22.15
CA VAL A 573 11.61 -9.07 21.52
C VAL A 573 10.25 -8.51 21.93
N GLU A 574 10.01 -8.29 23.22
CA GLU A 574 8.74 -7.73 23.72
C GLU A 574 8.49 -6.31 23.19
N GLN A 575 9.53 -5.46 23.10
CA GLN A 575 9.43 -4.14 22.47
C GLN A 575 9.00 -4.24 21.00
N ARG A 576 9.57 -5.19 20.25
CA ARG A 576 9.23 -5.40 18.84
C ARG A 576 7.81 -5.95 18.68
N ILE A 577 7.39 -6.91 19.51
CA ILE A 577 6.03 -7.45 19.53
C ILE A 577 5.00 -6.34 19.80
N ALA A 578 5.23 -5.51 20.82
CA ALA A 578 4.34 -4.40 21.16
C ALA A 578 4.22 -3.39 20.02
N ALA A 579 5.33 -3.07 19.36
CA ALA A 579 5.34 -2.16 18.21
C ALA A 579 4.64 -2.75 16.98
N HIS A 580 4.85 -4.03 16.69
CA HIS A 580 4.12 -4.75 15.64
C HIS A 580 2.62 -4.73 15.92
N GLN A 581 2.21 -5.06 17.15
CA GLN A 581 0.80 -5.09 17.54
C GLN A 581 0.15 -3.70 17.38
N SER A 582 0.76 -2.64 17.92
CA SER A 582 0.25 -1.27 17.78
C SER A 582 0.14 -0.84 16.31
N ARG A 583 1.18 -1.12 15.51
CA ARG A 583 1.22 -0.79 14.09
C ARG A 583 0.16 -1.52 13.28
N TYR A 584 0.01 -2.83 13.45
CA TYR A 584 -0.95 -3.61 12.68
C TYR A 584 -2.38 -3.36 13.14
N THR A 585 -2.63 -3.17 14.44
CA THR A 585 -3.96 -2.77 14.94
C THR A 585 -4.38 -1.44 14.32
N SER A 586 -3.52 -0.42 14.36
CA SER A 586 -3.84 0.90 13.79
C SER A 586 -4.11 0.83 12.27
N ARG A 587 -3.39 -0.02 11.54
CA ARG A 587 -3.60 -0.21 10.09
C ARG A 587 -4.85 -1.01 9.77
N LEU A 588 -5.13 -2.06 10.53
CA LEU A 588 -6.31 -2.90 10.34
C LEU A 588 -7.60 -2.18 10.73
N GLU A 589 -7.57 -1.29 11.73
CA GLU A 589 -8.71 -0.43 12.07
C GLU A 589 -9.08 0.48 10.88
N ARG A 590 -8.11 1.01 10.13
CA ARG A 590 -8.35 1.82 8.92
C ARG A 590 -9.06 1.05 7.80
N CYS A 591 -8.88 -0.27 7.73
CA CYS A 591 -9.55 -1.13 6.74
C CYS A 591 -10.67 -1.98 7.35
N ALA A 592 -11.14 -1.65 8.56
CA ALA A 592 -12.16 -2.41 9.29
C ALA A 592 -11.88 -3.92 9.38
N TYR A 593 -10.59 -4.30 9.48
CA TYR A 593 -10.09 -5.68 9.50
C TYR A 593 -10.41 -6.50 8.25
N GLU A 594 -10.79 -5.86 7.14
CA GLU A 594 -11.02 -6.50 5.85
C GLU A 594 -9.77 -6.39 4.97
N ILE A 595 -9.26 -7.54 4.50
CA ILE A 595 -8.16 -7.61 3.55
C ILE A 595 -8.71 -8.20 2.25
N PRO A 596 -8.98 -7.37 1.23
CA PRO A 596 -9.69 -7.82 0.04
C PRO A 596 -8.82 -8.66 -0.91
N SER A 597 -7.50 -8.43 -0.94
CA SER A 597 -6.58 -9.11 -1.86
C SER A 597 -5.19 -9.31 -1.25
N ALA A 598 -4.38 -10.18 -1.86
CA ALA A 598 -2.97 -10.33 -1.48
C ALA A 598 -2.14 -9.07 -1.79
N GLN A 599 -2.47 -8.36 -2.87
CA GLN A 599 -1.79 -7.11 -3.26
C GLN A 599 -2.07 -5.99 -2.24
N PHE A 600 -3.26 -5.97 -1.65
CA PHE A 600 -3.62 -5.03 -0.60
C PHE A 600 -2.68 -5.16 0.61
N VAL A 601 -2.20 -6.38 0.92
CA VAL A 601 -1.21 -6.60 1.97
C VAL A 601 0.07 -5.83 1.64
N ASP A 602 0.58 -5.99 0.43
CA ASP A 602 1.80 -5.30 -0.02
C ASP A 602 1.65 -3.79 -0.05
N HIS A 603 0.49 -3.29 -0.52
CA HIS A 603 0.26 -1.86 -0.68
C HIS A 603 0.00 -1.16 0.65
N VAL A 604 -0.85 -1.72 1.53
CA VAL A 604 -1.39 -1.01 2.71
C VAL A 604 -0.76 -1.48 4.01
N LEU A 605 -0.48 -2.79 4.13
CA LEU A 605 -0.09 -3.41 5.39
C LEU A 605 1.42 -3.65 5.50
N ASN A 606 2.13 -3.80 4.39
CA ASN A 606 3.51 -4.27 4.34
C ASN A 606 4.55 -3.13 4.31
N ASN A 607 5.64 -3.26 5.08
CA ASN A 607 6.89 -2.52 4.85
C ASN A 607 8.14 -3.40 5.09
N GLY A 608 8.08 -4.71 4.82
CA GLY A 608 9.17 -5.64 5.13
C GLY A 608 9.02 -7.01 4.49
N ARG A 609 9.78 -7.98 5.02
CA ARG A 609 9.80 -9.35 4.48
C ARG A 609 8.59 -10.15 4.97
N VAL A 610 8.18 -11.15 4.18
CA VAL A 610 7.04 -12.02 4.53
C VAL A 610 7.22 -12.63 5.91
N GLU A 611 8.43 -13.10 6.22
CA GLU A 611 8.76 -13.73 7.50
C GLU A 611 8.64 -12.76 8.70
N GLU A 612 8.72 -11.45 8.48
CA GLU A 612 8.63 -10.44 9.54
C GLU A 612 7.19 -10.03 9.87
N TYR A 613 6.30 -9.98 8.88
CA TYR A 613 4.92 -9.52 9.09
C TYR A 613 3.88 -10.63 9.19
N LEU A 614 4.17 -11.84 8.68
CA LEU A 614 3.18 -12.90 8.52
C LEU A 614 2.53 -13.30 9.86
N LEU A 615 3.32 -13.68 10.86
CA LEU A 615 2.80 -14.10 12.16
C LEU A 615 2.19 -12.95 12.96
N PRO A 616 2.81 -11.75 13.07
CA PRO A 616 2.17 -10.62 13.74
C PRO A 616 0.82 -10.24 13.14
N LEU A 617 0.73 -10.17 11.81
CA LEU A 617 -0.51 -9.80 11.12
C LEU A 617 -1.59 -10.88 11.30
N THR A 618 -1.20 -12.15 11.20
CA THR A 618 -2.08 -13.30 11.47
C THR A 618 -2.62 -13.27 12.90
N TYR A 619 -1.75 -13.00 13.88
CA TYR A 619 -2.14 -12.87 15.28
C TYR A 619 -3.17 -11.75 15.48
N THR A 620 -2.92 -10.54 14.94
CA THR A 620 -3.86 -9.41 15.10
C THR A 620 -5.22 -9.67 14.46
N LEU A 621 -5.26 -10.34 13.30
CA LEU A 621 -6.53 -10.76 12.68
C LEU A 621 -7.25 -11.81 13.54
N LEU A 622 -6.55 -12.85 13.99
CA LEU A 622 -7.14 -13.89 14.82
C LEU A 622 -7.63 -13.37 16.17
N LEU A 623 -6.94 -12.38 16.75
CA LEU A 623 -7.39 -11.68 17.95
C LEU A 623 -8.77 -11.06 17.71
N ARG A 624 -8.93 -10.32 16.61
CA ARG A 624 -10.22 -9.75 16.21
C ARG A 624 -11.28 -10.83 15.94
N HIS A 625 -10.92 -11.91 15.26
CA HIS A 625 -11.85 -13.01 14.96
C HIS A 625 -12.33 -13.69 16.25
N ALA A 626 -11.44 -13.89 17.23
CA ALA A 626 -11.79 -14.43 18.54
C ALA A 626 -12.77 -13.52 19.29
N GLU A 627 -12.59 -12.19 19.21
CA GLU A 627 -13.52 -11.23 19.79
C GLU A 627 -14.91 -11.26 19.12
N VAL A 628 -14.98 -11.42 17.80
CA VAL A 628 -16.24 -11.58 17.06
C VAL A 628 -16.95 -12.89 17.46
N VAL A 629 -16.21 -14.00 17.53
CA VAL A 629 -16.76 -15.29 17.97
C VAL A 629 -17.21 -15.22 19.44
N LYS A 630 -16.48 -14.51 20.30
CA LYS A 630 -16.90 -14.26 21.69
C LYS A 630 -18.22 -13.49 21.77
N LEU A 631 -18.42 -12.49 20.91
CA LEU A 631 -19.66 -11.72 20.83
C LEU A 631 -20.84 -12.58 20.37
N SER A 632 -20.60 -13.56 19.50
CA SER A 632 -21.60 -14.50 18.98
C SER A 632 -22.23 -15.45 20.04
N LYS A 633 -21.74 -15.41 21.28
CA LYS A 633 -22.41 -16.00 22.46
C LYS A 633 -23.71 -15.28 22.83
N ARG A 634 -23.87 -14.02 22.41
CA ARG A 634 -24.97 -13.14 22.80
C ARG A 634 -25.83 -12.67 21.64
N ILE A 635 -25.31 -12.70 20.42
CA ILE A 635 -25.99 -12.21 19.21
C ILE A 635 -25.86 -13.23 18.08
N VAL A 636 -26.83 -13.23 17.16
CA VAL A 636 -26.72 -13.98 15.91
C VAL A 636 -25.82 -13.20 14.95
N LEU A 637 -24.86 -13.87 14.32
CA LEU A 637 -23.96 -13.26 13.34
C LEU A 637 -24.54 -13.35 11.93
N ASP A 638 -24.26 -12.34 11.10
CA ASP A 638 -24.41 -12.49 9.65
C ASP A 638 -23.34 -13.47 9.14
N SER A 639 -23.74 -14.38 8.25
CA SER A 639 -22.84 -15.36 7.63
C SER A 639 -21.59 -14.74 6.97
N ARG A 640 -21.71 -13.50 6.48
CA ARG A 640 -20.63 -12.76 5.80
C ARG A 640 -19.52 -12.32 6.75
N GLU A 641 -19.78 -12.20 8.05
CA GLU A 641 -18.79 -11.72 9.02
C GLU A 641 -17.60 -12.69 9.11
N LEU A 642 -17.86 -13.97 9.39
CA LEU A 642 -16.82 -15.00 9.46
C LEU A 642 -16.29 -15.45 8.08
N GLU A 643 -17.09 -15.28 7.02
CA GLU A 643 -16.62 -15.49 5.65
C GLU A 643 -15.57 -14.46 5.23
N THR A 644 -15.83 -13.19 5.51
CA THR A 644 -14.91 -12.09 5.21
C THR A 644 -13.64 -12.19 6.05
N ALA A 645 -13.77 -12.59 7.32
CA ALA A 645 -12.65 -12.89 8.22
C ALA A 645 -11.75 -14.01 7.66
N ALA A 646 -12.33 -15.14 7.23
CA ALA A 646 -11.59 -16.24 6.63
C ALA A 646 -10.91 -15.83 5.31
N SER A 647 -11.61 -15.07 4.45
CA SER A 647 -11.04 -14.57 3.19
C SER A 647 -9.88 -13.62 3.43
N SER A 648 -9.99 -12.73 4.42
CA SER A 648 -8.92 -11.79 4.80
C SER A 648 -7.68 -12.53 5.29
N LEU A 649 -7.86 -13.56 6.12
CA LEU A 649 -6.77 -14.42 6.56
C LEU A 649 -6.13 -15.19 5.39
N GLN A 650 -6.93 -15.74 4.48
CA GLN A 650 -6.44 -16.41 3.27
C GLN A 650 -5.61 -15.46 2.39
N ASN A 651 -6.02 -14.20 2.27
CA ASN A 651 -5.29 -13.19 1.48
C ASN A 651 -3.90 -12.90 2.05
N VAL A 652 -3.74 -12.87 3.39
CA VAL A 652 -2.43 -12.78 4.03
C VAL A 652 -1.58 -14.01 3.74
N LEU A 653 -2.17 -15.20 3.81
CA LEU A 653 -1.48 -16.47 3.59
C LEU A 653 -1.13 -16.73 2.11
N ARG A 654 -1.73 -16.02 1.15
CA ARG A 654 -1.28 -16.08 -0.26
C ARG A 654 0.13 -15.55 -0.44
N ALA A 655 0.54 -14.53 0.32
CA ALA A 655 1.91 -14.02 0.29
C ALA A 655 2.94 -15.09 0.71
N LEU A 656 2.55 -16.00 1.60
CA LEU A 656 3.37 -17.17 1.98
C LEU A 656 3.57 -18.11 0.79
N GLN A 657 2.52 -18.42 0.04
CA GLN A 657 2.58 -19.33 -1.12
C GLN A 657 3.48 -18.76 -2.21
N ASP A 658 3.27 -17.49 -2.58
CA ASP A 658 4.09 -16.78 -3.56
C ASP A 658 5.56 -16.67 -3.11
N ARG A 659 5.82 -16.63 -1.79
CA ARG A 659 7.18 -16.61 -1.22
C ARG A 659 7.84 -17.99 -1.26
N ILE A 660 7.11 -19.07 -0.99
CA ILE A 660 7.61 -20.45 -1.09
C ILE A 660 8.04 -20.75 -2.53
N GLU A 661 7.25 -20.35 -3.52
CA GLU A 661 7.56 -20.58 -4.93
C GLU A 661 8.88 -19.89 -5.31
N ARG A 662 9.01 -18.60 -5.00
CA ARG A 662 10.24 -17.82 -5.27
C ARG A 662 11.47 -18.38 -4.56
N LEU A 663 11.39 -18.68 -3.27
CA LEU A 663 12.51 -19.26 -2.52
C LEU A 663 12.86 -20.66 -3.03
N GLY A 664 11.84 -21.45 -3.40
CA GLY A 664 12.03 -22.78 -3.97
C GLY A 664 12.79 -22.74 -5.29
N GLU A 665 12.54 -21.74 -6.14
CA GLU A 665 13.32 -21.48 -7.35
C GLU A 665 14.76 -21.08 -7.04
N SER A 666 14.97 -20.14 -6.10
CA SER A 666 16.32 -19.73 -5.66
C SER A 666 17.13 -20.90 -5.11
N PHE A 667 16.55 -21.77 -4.27
CA PHE A 667 17.23 -22.95 -3.73
C PHE A 667 17.61 -23.95 -4.82
N LYS A 668 16.71 -24.19 -5.80
CA LYS A 668 17.01 -25.05 -6.94
C LYS A 668 18.16 -24.52 -7.78
N GLN A 669 18.21 -23.21 -8.04
CA GLN A 669 19.30 -22.58 -8.80
C GLN A 669 20.67 -22.75 -8.12
N ARG A 670 20.70 -22.87 -6.79
CA ARG A 670 21.91 -23.13 -6.01
C ARG A 670 22.30 -24.60 -5.91
N GLY A 671 21.46 -25.50 -6.43
CA GLY A 671 21.63 -26.95 -6.31
C GLY A 671 21.25 -27.51 -4.94
N ASP A 672 20.56 -26.73 -4.10
CA ASP A 672 20.02 -27.19 -2.82
C ASP A 672 18.69 -27.92 -3.03
N GLU A 673 18.40 -28.91 -2.18
CA GLU A 673 17.09 -29.55 -2.13
C GLU A 673 16.10 -28.67 -1.34
N PRO A 674 15.04 -28.12 -1.98
CA PRO A 674 14.21 -27.10 -1.34
C PRO A 674 13.58 -27.54 -0.02
N VAL A 675 13.08 -28.78 0.05
CA VAL A 675 12.42 -29.34 1.24
C VAL A 675 13.34 -29.26 2.47
N LYS A 676 14.59 -29.73 2.33
CA LYS A 676 15.58 -29.70 3.42
C LYS A 676 15.99 -28.29 3.82
N ARG A 677 16.02 -27.35 2.88
CA ARG A 677 16.34 -25.94 3.21
C ARG A 677 15.17 -25.29 3.95
N PHE A 678 13.92 -25.55 3.55
CA PHE A 678 12.74 -25.04 4.26
C PHE A 678 12.58 -25.60 5.69
N GLU A 679 13.17 -26.75 6.02
CA GLU A 679 13.22 -27.23 7.41
C GLU A 679 14.05 -26.33 8.34
N THR A 680 15.06 -25.64 7.81
CA THR A 680 16.01 -24.84 8.62
C THR A 680 15.84 -23.34 8.43
N PHE A 681 15.40 -22.92 7.25
CA PHE A 681 15.12 -21.53 6.93
C PHE A 681 13.98 -20.95 7.78
N ALA A 682 14.13 -19.71 8.24
CA ALA A 682 13.14 -18.99 9.03
C ALA A 682 12.57 -19.81 10.21
N ASN A 683 13.44 -20.53 10.91
CA ASN A 683 13.11 -21.41 12.05
C ASN A 683 12.05 -22.51 11.74
N GLY A 684 11.97 -22.95 10.48
CA GLY A 684 11.06 -24.01 10.06
C GLY A 684 9.65 -23.56 9.67
N LEU A 685 9.40 -22.24 9.60
CA LEU A 685 8.10 -21.64 9.26
C LEU A 685 7.39 -22.29 8.05
N TYR A 686 8.18 -22.70 7.04
CA TYR A 686 7.68 -23.23 5.78
C TYR A 686 7.60 -24.78 5.72
N SER A 687 8.18 -25.46 6.71
CA SER A 687 8.45 -26.91 6.65
C SER A 687 7.20 -27.76 6.37
N LEU A 688 6.15 -27.61 7.19
CA LEU A 688 4.89 -28.36 7.07
C LEU A 688 3.98 -27.90 5.93
N VAL A 689 4.27 -26.74 5.34
CA VAL A 689 3.52 -26.23 4.18
C VAL A 689 4.07 -26.85 2.90
N VAL A 690 5.40 -26.99 2.81
CA VAL A 690 6.09 -27.57 1.65
C VAL A 690 6.02 -29.09 1.66
N ASP A 691 6.20 -29.73 2.81
CA ASP A 691 6.09 -31.19 2.92
C ASP A 691 4.63 -31.61 3.11
N SER A 692 3.99 -32.03 2.01
CA SER A 692 2.61 -32.50 2.01
C SER A 692 2.41 -33.82 2.78
N ASN A 693 3.48 -34.56 3.07
CA ASN A 693 3.43 -35.84 3.79
C ASN A 693 3.74 -35.68 5.29
N ALA A 694 4.24 -34.53 5.73
CA ALA A 694 4.54 -34.27 7.12
C ALA A 694 3.23 -34.19 7.94
N LYS A 695 3.16 -34.97 9.01
CA LYS A 695 2.04 -34.96 9.95
C LYS A 695 2.25 -33.91 11.03
N MET A 696 1.19 -33.19 11.36
CA MET A 696 1.16 -32.29 12.50
C MET A 696 0.94 -33.11 13.77
N ASP A 697 1.89 -33.10 14.70
CA ASP A 697 1.75 -33.78 15.99
C ASP A 697 1.00 -32.88 16.98
N GLU A 698 -0.27 -32.62 16.67
CA GLU A 698 -1.08 -31.66 17.43
C GLU A 698 -1.37 -32.16 18.84
N VAL A 699 -1.58 -33.47 19.00
CA VAL A 699 -1.93 -34.08 20.29
C VAL A 699 -0.80 -33.84 21.29
N ALA A 700 0.43 -34.19 20.94
CA ALA A 700 1.58 -34.00 21.82
C ALA A 700 1.81 -32.52 22.19
N TYR A 701 1.59 -31.61 21.23
CA TYR A 701 1.71 -30.17 21.51
C TYR A 701 0.63 -29.68 22.49
N TRP A 702 -0.64 -30.02 22.26
CA TRP A 702 -1.73 -29.58 23.14
C TRP A 702 -1.64 -30.18 24.55
N GLU A 703 -1.10 -31.40 24.69
CA GLU A 703 -0.83 -32.02 25.99
C GLU A 703 0.31 -31.32 26.76
N SER A 704 1.31 -30.81 26.05
CA SER A 704 2.48 -30.16 26.66
C SER A 704 2.30 -28.66 26.92
N HIS A 705 1.40 -28.00 26.20
CA HIS A 705 1.19 -26.55 26.25
C HIS A 705 -0.19 -26.22 26.79
N THR A 706 -0.42 -26.40 28.09
CA THR A 706 -1.73 -26.17 28.74
C THR A 706 -2.03 -24.71 29.07
N GLN A 707 -1.11 -23.78 28.80
CA GLN A 707 -1.33 -22.35 29.06
C GLN A 707 -2.49 -21.84 28.20
N ASP A 708 -3.42 -21.13 28.83
CA ASP A 708 -4.55 -20.52 28.15
C ASP A 708 -4.23 -19.07 27.76
N ALA A 709 -5.08 -18.46 26.93
CA ALA A 709 -4.84 -17.12 26.39
C ALA A 709 -4.60 -16.07 27.52
N VAL A 710 -5.29 -16.20 28.65
CA VAL A 710 -5.14 -15.33 29.81
C VAL A 710 -3.75 -15.47 30.46
N ASP A 711 -3.23 -16.69 30.59
CA ASP A 711 -1.90 -16.94 31.14
C ASP A 711 -0.79 -16.32 30.27
N MET A 712 -1.07 -16.21 28.98
CA MET A 712 -0.20 -15.58 27.99
C MET A 712 -0.35 -14.05 27.93
N GLY A 713 -1.20 -13.46 28.76
CA GLY A 713 -1.46 -12.02 28.81
C GLY A 713 -2.36 -11.51 27.68
N ILE A 714 -3.07 -12.40 26.98
CA ILE A 714 -3.98 -12.04 25.89
C ILE A 714 -5.32 -11.63 26.48
N LEU A 715 -5.68 -10.36 26.30
CA LEU A 715 -6.94 -9.79 26.78
C LEU A 715 -7.87 -9.50 25.61
N LEU A 716 -8.92 -10.32 25.47
CA LEU A 716 -9.95 -10.15 24.44
C LEU A 716 -10.90 -9.02 24.82
N GLN A 717 -11.07 -8.04 23.94
CA GLN A 717 -12.02 -6.95 24.13
C GLN A 717 -13.47 -7.46 24.05
N ASN A 718 -14.37 -6.75 24.74
CA ASN A 718 -15.80 -6.98 24.63
C ASN A 718 -16.35 -6.06 23.54
N LEU A 719 -16.44 -6.59 22.32
CA LEU A 719 -17.00 -5.85 21.19
C LEU A 719 -18.47 -5.53 21.40
N ARG A 720 -18.89 -4.38 20.89
CA ARG A 720 -20.29 -4.01 20.77
C ARG A 720 -20.82 -4.39 19.39
N PRO A 721 -22.13 -4.67 19.23
CA PRO A 721 -22.71 -5.03 17.94
C PRO A 721 -22.47 -3.99 16.83
N GLU A 722 -22.36 -2.70 17.17
CA GLU A 722 -22.11 -1.62 16.20
C GLU A 722 -20.69 -1.67 15.62
N GLN A 723 -19.78 -2.42 16.24
CA GLN A 723 -18.42 -2.60 15.77
C GLN A 723 -18.29 -3.76 14.77
N LEU A 724 -19.35 -4.51 14.49
CA LEU A 724 -19.36 -5.54 13.45
C LEU A 724 -19.40 -4.90 12.07
N ARG A 725 -18.82 -5.58 11.08
CA ARG A 725 -18.86 -5.12 9.69
C ARG A 725 -20.27 -5.26 9.13
N TYR A 726 -20.91 -6.38 9.41
CA TYR A 726 -22.29 -6.64 9.03
C TYR A 726 -23.19 -6.60 10.27
N PRO A 727 -24.29 -5.83 10.25
CA PRO A 727 -25.21 -5.80 11.37
C PRO A 727 -25.82 -7.18 11.59
N PRO A 728 -26.20 -7.51 12.85
CA PRO A 728 -26.91 -8.75 13.14
C PRO A 728 -28.15 -8.88 12.25
N PRO A 729 -28.46 -10.08 11.73
CA PRO A 729 -29.67 -10.28 10.94
C PRO A 729 -30.90 -9.96 11.79
N ASP A 730 -31.78 -9.09 11.27
CA ASP A 730 -33.03 -8.75 11.94
C ASP A 730 -33.96 -9.98 11.90
N PRO A 731 -34.48 -10.46 13.05
CA PRO A 731 -35.41 -11.57 13.08
C PRO A 731 -36.70 -11.33 12.26
N LEU A 732 -37.02 -10.07 11.94
CA LEU A 732 -38.13 -9.73 11.05
C LEU A 732 -37.82 -10.00 9.56
N TRP A 733 -36.55 -10.09 9.15
CA TRP A 733 -36.17 -10.36 7.76
C TRP A 733 -36.51 -11.79 7.32
N ASP A 734 -36.43 -12.75 8.24
CA ASP A 734 -36.84 -14.13 8.00
C ASP A 734 -38.37 -14.28 7.92
N ILE A 735 -39.13 -13.33 8.48
CA ILE A 735 -40.60 -13.38 8.55
C ILE A 735 -41.25 -12.56 7.43
N TYR A 736 -40.70 -11.38 7.09
CA TYR A 736 -41.33 -10.41 6.19
C TYR A 736 -40.51 -10.07 4.94
N GLY A 737 -39.30 -10.61 4.79
CA GLY A 737 -38.37 -10.22 3.74
C GLY A 737 -37.70 -8.87 4.01
N ARG A 738 -36.50 -8.66 3.47
CA ARG A 738 -35.70 -7.43 3.65
C ARG A 738 -36.46 -6.23 3.04
N PRO A 739 -36.85 -5.20 3.82
CA PRO A 739 -37.43 -4.00 3.23
C PRO A 739 -36.35 -3.19 2.50
N HIS A 740 -36.69 -2.66 1.32
CA HIS A 740 -35.83 -1.75 0.55
C HIS A 740 -35.67 -0.41 1.28
N PHE A 741 -34.72 -0.29 2.20
CA PHE A 741 -34.29 1.00 2.72
C PHE A 741 -32.76 1.13 2.65
N ALA A 742 -32.32 2.31 2.21
CA ALA A 742 -30.93 2.68 2.05
C ALA A 742 -30.17 2.54 3.37
N GLU A 743 -29.22 1.61 3.42
CA GLU A 743 -28.27 1.49 4.52
C GLU A 743 -27.32 2.70 4.44
N SER A 744 -27.31 3.54 5.47
CA SER A 744 -26.37 4.67 5.59
C SER A 744 -24.94 4.14 5.71
N PRO A 745 -23.97 4.65 4.94
CA PRO A 745 -22.57 4.26 5.09
C PRO A 745 -22.05 4.66 6.46
N LEU A 746 -21.38 3.73 7.14
CA LEU A 746 -20.60 3.98 8.36
C LEU A 746 -19.60 5.11 8.10
N SER A 747 -19.83 6.28 8.70
CA SER A 747 -18.86 7.37 8.74
C SER A 747 -17.65 6.94 9.56
N ILE A 748 -16.49 6.92 8.91
CA ILE A 748 -15.19 6.77 9.57
C ILE A 748 -14.97 8.03 10.43
N PRO A 749 -14.74 7.94 11.75
CA PRO A 749 -14.35 9.10 12.53
C PRO A 749 -12.92 9.49 12.16
N GLY A 750 -12.76 10.60 11.44
CA GLY A 750 -11.46 11.24 11.22
C GLY A 750 -10.94 11.89 12.51
N PRO A 751 -9.61 11.97 12.73
CA PRO A 751 -9.07 12.66 13.89
C PRO A 751 -8.99 14.17 13.64
N GLY A 752 -9.58 14.95 14.54
CA GLY A 752 -9.23 16.36 14.74
C GLY A 752 -10.22 17.39 14.21
N SER A 753 -11.15 17.83 15.06
CA SER A 753 -11.64 19.22 15.15
C SER A 753 -12.49 19.37 16.41
N GLN A 754 -11.85 19.32 17.57
CA GLN A 754 -12.36 20.05 18.74
C GLN A 754 -11.54 21.32 18.83
N LEU A 755 -12.20 22.48 18.64
CA LEU A 755 -12.02 23.76 19.34
C LEU A 755 -12.51 24.90 18.43
N LEU A 756 -13.72 25.40 18.72
CA LEU A 756 -14.01 26.83 18.86
C LEU A 756 -15.46 27.05 19.33
N GLY A 757 -15.57 27.43 20.61
CA GLY A 757 -16.39 28.56 21.08
C GLY A 757 -17.87 28.66 20.71
N SER A 758 -18.69 28.32 21.71
CA SER A 758 -20.01 28.89 22.04
C SER A 758 -20.33 30.32 21.54
N SER A 759 -21.57 30.52 21.06
CA SER A 759 -22.50 31.53 21.60
C SER A 759 -23.93 31.35 21.06
N ASP A 760 -24.88 31.74 21.91
CA ASP A 760 -26.33 31.52 21.88
C ASP A 760 -27.11 32.24 20.76
N SER A 761 -28.27 31.70 20.35
CA SER A 761 -29.61 32.21 20.70
C SER A 761 -30.73 31.76 19.74
N GLU A 762 -31.76 31.16 20.35
CA GLU A 762 -33.22 31.27 20.11
C GLU A 762 -33.80 31.48 18.69
N PHE A 763 -34.70 30.58 18.27
CA PHE A 763 -36.11 30.94 17.95
C PHE A 763 -37.01 29.68 17.86
N SER A 764 -38.29 29.90 18.17
CA SER A 764 -39.32 29.00 18.70
C SER A 764 -40.25 28.29 17.70
N ASP A 765 -40.88 27.21 18.20
CA ASP A 765 -42.27 26.73 18.01
C ASP A 765 -42.83 26.36 16.62
N ALA A 766 -43.26 25.10 16.49
CA ALA A 766 -44.67 24.75 16.29
C ALA A 766 -44.93 23.22 16.43
N THR A 767 -45.92 22.91 17.25
CA THR A 767 -46.51 21.62 17.62
C THR A 767 -47.36 20.98 16.50
N TRP A 768 -47.73 19.69 16.65
CA TRP A 768 -49.12 19.18 16.73
C TRP A 768 -49.17 17.65 16.48
N TRP A 769 -49.65 16.90 17.49
CA TRP A 769 -50.18 15.53 17.39
C TRP A 769 -51.72 15.59 17.23
N PRO A 770 -52.36 14.51 16.76
CA PRO A 770 -53.68 14.18 17.31
C PRO A 770 -53.83 12.70 17.67
N ASP A 771 -54.21 12.46 18.92
CA ASP A 771 -54.87 11.25 19.39
C ASP A 771 -56.38 11.52 19.44
N ALA A 772 -57.20 10.60 18.93
CA ALA A 772 -58.62 10.52 19.27
C ALA A 772 -59.18 9.12 18.97
N SER A 773 -59.28 8.29 20.02
CA SER A 773 -60.37 7.31 20.15
C SER A 773 -61.61 8.01 20.73
N PRO A 774 -62.82 7.45 20.54
CA PRO A 774 -63.57 7.05 21.74
C PRO A 774 -64.45 5.79 21.60
N ASN A 775 -64.33 4.94 22.63
CA ASN A 775 -65.35 4.34 23.50
C ASN A 775 -66.63 3.59 23.00
N HIS A 776 -66.83 2.46 23.71
CA HIS A 776 -68.04 1.81 24.23
C HIS A 776 -68.51 0.56 23.47
N GLY A 777 -68.79 -0.59 24.09
CA GLY A 777 -68.85 -0.97 25.50
C GLY A 777 -69.35 -2.41 25.66
N SER A 778 -69.43 -2.87 26.92
CA SER A 778 -69.88 -4.18 27.44
C SER A 778 -68.81 -5.26 27.54
#